data_AF-A0A1M7Y822-F1
#
_entry.id   AF-A0A1M7Y822-F1
#
_cell.length_a   1.000
_cell.length_b   1.000
_cell.length_c   1.000
_cell.angle_alpha   90.00
_cell.angle_beta   90.00
_cell.angle_gamma   90.00
#
_symmetry.space_group_name_H-M   'P 1'
#
loop_
_entity.id
_entity.type
_entity.pdbx_description
1 polymer ?
#
loop_
_entity_poly.entity_id
_entity_poly.type
_entity_poly.pdbx_seq_one_letter_code
_entity_poly.pdbx_strand_id
1 'polypeptide(L)'
;MDRLVPVELKAGIRTALADGTLVLNSPKHMATEHLYKAVAGDRISLFSDEYLYAVALFSLKRDMKYIYTYEYQRESNWTTYLQNLTPDSYTDEEYVFEEECYFRVCLKRRDGQDITLPDAKRGSEALRYEAAKEEKNIKQCFKEEIKKTVQDILHLRKDFLAFCVLTDTHYTVNGTWEDTAFNIQAIHEQVHFDEIIHLGDVTDGITSAKVTSDYAKAVLRDLRSCNIPVRMVLGNHDSNYFRNNSEKFTIEEQMKLYLNDGNELTAPYYYVDYPKHNLRCLFLHSFDYEAPIRYGFSDKEVEWVRETLESMKDGGKVLVFSHDAPFAELDYWSHSIRNGERMMDVLEEFNSKDKFHILGYFYGHIHADSIYENCSFPLVSIACAKCECFAGMKPEGAIAPKRCPNTVTQDLWDTVILDIEKEKIHMVRFGAGEDRVVDCSKKESIRKQLLEEKRRNRKTKVWAHRGASAYAPENTLPAFALAVGLGSDGIELDVQLTKDGVPVVIHDEAINRVSDGMGNVWDYTLEEIKSFNFNMQFPAYGKVEIPTLEEVYNLLQDEEVTVNLELKNHIYFYEGLEEKVLKLALKYKMEDRIVYSSFNHSSMIHLKKLQDDVKVAFLYGDGFIDIAGYARKNGAYAIHPEIANIKYPRFLEECREKDVRVHVWNVNERADIKRMAEARVDAVITNYPDRAGQIVESFSNGKR
;
A
#
# COMPACT_ATOMS: atom_id res chain seq x y z
N MET A 1 -46.11 -8.28 18.06
CA MET A 1 -45.78 -7.05 18.80
C MET A 1 -44.79 -6.33 17.93
N ASP A 2 -45.12 -5.10 17.56
CA ASP A 2 -44.25 -4.23 16.79
C ASP A 2 -42.97 -3.98 17.58
N ARG A 3 -41.83 -3.94 16.88
CA ARG A 3 -40.52 -3.74 17.50
C ARG A 3 -40.24 -2.25 17.49
N LEU A 4 -40.10 -1.65 18.67
CA LEU A 4 -39.58 -0.29 18.78
C LEU A 4 -38.11 -0.25 18.39
N VAL A 5 -37.79 0.56 17.39
CA VAL A 5 -36.44 0.76 16.89
C VAL A 5 -35.96 2.16 17.31
N PRO A 6 -34.83 2.28 18.04
CA PRO A 6 -34.29 3.58 18.43
C PRO A 6 -33.90 4.43 17.22
N VAL A 7 -34.28 5.71 17.23
CA VAL A 7 -33.90 6.71 16.23
C VAL A 7 -32.92 7.70 16.87
N GLU A 8 -31.71 7.82 16.32
CA GLU A 8 -30.65 8.68 16.88
C GLU A 8 -30.46 9.91 15.99
N LEU A 9 -30.82 11.10 16.50
CA LEU A 9 -30.66 12.38 15.81
C LEU A 9 -29.34 13.05 16.20
N LYS A 10 -28.71 13.73 15.24
CA LYS A 10 -27.54 14.58 15.44
C LYS A 10 -27.87 16.04 15.17
N ALA A 11 -27.50 16.92 16.11
CA ALA A 11 -27.66 18.36 15.95
C ALA A 11 -26.71 18.92 14.88
N GLY A 12 -27.12 20.01 14.23
CA GLY A 12 -26.27 20.76 13.32
C GLY A 12 -26.11 20.13 11.94
N ILE A 13 -26.92 19.13 11.61
CA ILE A 13 -26.95 18.49 10.29
C ILE A 13 -28.37 18.52 9.72
N ARG A 14 -28.48 18.65 8.40
CA ARG A 14 -29.75 18.52 7.68
C ARG A 14 -29.60 17.64 6.46
N THR A 15 -30.70 17.11 5.97
CA THR A 15 -30.78 16.48 4.66
C THR A 15 -30.90 17.55 3.57
N ALA A 16 -30.08 17.46 2.52
CA ALA A 16 -30.17 18.30 1.36
C ALA A 16 -31.44 17.99 0.56
N LEU A 17 -32.17 19.04 0.16
CA LEU A 17 -33.40 18.89 -0.60
C LEU A 17 -33.15 18.35 -2.02
N ALA A 18 -31.97 18.63 -2.60
CA ALA A 18 -31.65 18.28 -3.99
C ALA A 18 -31.29 16.81 -4.18
N ASP A 19 -30.49 16.25 -3.27
CA ASP A 19 -29.82 14.95 -3.46
C ASP A 19 -29.87 14.04 -2.23
N GLY A 20 -30.47 14.50 -1.12
CA GLY A 20 -30.61 13.69 0.10
C GLY A 20 -29.32 13.58 0.92
N THR A 21 -28.25 14.28 0.55
CA THR A 21 -26.96 14.27 1.26
C THR A 21 -27.03 14.96 2.62
N LEU A 22 -26.11 14.63 3.53
CA LEU A 22 -25.98 15.38 4.78
C LEU A 22 -25.24 16.69 4.56
N VAL A 23 -25.88 17.79 4.95
CA VAL A 23 -25.26 19.12 4.99
C VAL A 23 -24.93 19.45 6.44
N LEU A 24 -23.64 19.60 6.71
CA LEU A 24 -23.11 20.00 8.02
C LEU A 24 -23.39 21.49 8.30
N ASN A 25 -23.07 21.95 9.52
CA ASN A 25 -23.20 23.35 9.95
C ASN A 25 -24.60 23.95 9.71
N SER A 26 -25.63 23.14 9.98
CA SER A 26 -27.04 23.51 9.84
C SER A 26 -27.68 23.68 11.22
N PRO A 27 -27.44 24.81 11.92
CA PRO A 27 -27.75 24.96 13.34
C PRO A 27 -29.23 24.83 13.67
N LYS A 28 -30.13 25.09 12.72
CA LYS A 28 -31.59 25.00 12.90
C LYS A 28 -32.17 23.60 12.70
N HIS A 29 -31.33 22.62 12.37
CA HIS A 29 -31.77 21.29 11.97
C HIS A 29 -31.01 20.20 12.72
N MET A 30 -31.68 19.07 12.88
CA MET A 30 -31.07 17.79 13.23
C MET A 30 -31.60 16.72 12.30
N ALA A 31 -30.79 15.71 12.02
CA ALA A 31 -31.21 14.58 11.21
C ALA A 31 -30.52 13.30 11.70
N THR A 32 -31.00 12.15 11.25
CA THR A 32 -30.31 10.89 11.49
C THR A 32 -29.11 10.76 10.55
N GLU A 33 -27.95 10.34 11.08
CA GLU A 33 -26.81 10.02 10.22
C GLU A 33 -27.07 8.72 9.43
N HIS A 34 -27.68 7.73 10.10
CA HIS A 34 -28.08 6.47 9.50
C HIS A 34 -29.26 6.63 8.55
N LEU A 35 -29.25 5.77 7.52
CA LEU A 35 -30.45 5.38 6.80
C LEU A 35 -31.05 4.17 7.51
N TYR A 36 -32.35 4.22 7.74
CA TYR A 36 -33.15 3.14 8.28
C TYR A 36 -33.91 2.47 7.14
N LYS A 37 -34.17 1.16 7.26
CA LYS A 37 -35.04 0.44 6.33
C LYS A 37 -36.45 0.39 6.93
N ALA A 38 -37.45 0.72 6.13
CA ALA A 38 -38.87 0.56 6.45
C ALA A 38 -39.55 -0.39 5.47
N VAL A 39 -40.59 -1.09 5.93
CA VAL A 39 -41.53 -1.86 5.12
C VAL A 39 -42.94 -1.27 5.22
N ALA A 40 -43.84 -1.73 4.34
CA ALA A 40 -45.24 -1.31 4.38
C ALA A 40 -45.89 -1.62 5.74
N GLY A 41 -46.47 -0.60 6.37
CA GLY A 41 -47.11 -0.68 7.67
C GLY A 41 -46.25 -0.20 8.84
N ASP A 42 -44.95 0.02 8.63
CA ASP A 42 -44.08 0.68 9.62
C ASP A 42 -44.53 2.11 9.88
N ARG A 43 -44.24 2.65 11.07
CA ARG A 43 -44.73 3.98 11.48
C ARG A 43 -43.70 4.81 12.23
N ILE A 44 -43.76 6.13 12.02
CA ILE A 44 -43.05 7.11 12.83
C ILE A 44 -44.06 8.04 13.47
N SER A 45 -43.95 8.21 14.79
CA SER A 45 -44.80 9.13 15.55
C SER A 45 -43.93 10.04 16.41
N LEU A 46 -44.31 11.32 16.51
CA LEU A 46 -43.62 12.34 17.31
C LEU A 46 -44.42 12.67 18.57
N PHE A 47 -43.82 12.45 19.74
CA PHE A 47 -44.43 12.71 21.05
C PHE A 47 -43.88 13.99 21.69
N SER A 48 -43.87 15.07 20.92
CA SER A 48 -43.45 16.40 21.40
C SER A 48 -44.10 17.51 20.58
N ASP A 49 -44.53 18.57 21.26
CA ASP A 49 -45.03 19.81 20.66
C ASP A 49 -43.90 20.81 20.34
N GLU A 50 -42.67 20.59 20.83
CA GLU A 50 -41.53 21.47 20.58
C GLU A 50 -40.98 21.37 19.15
N TYR A 51 -41.18 20.22 18.49
CA TYR A 51 -40.54 19.89 17.22
C TYR A 51 -41.55 19.65 16.10
N LEU A 52 -41.04 19.74 14.87
CA LEU A 52 -41.65 19.17 13.67
C LEU A 52 -40.63 18.23 13.03
N TYR A 53 -41.12 17.17 12.40
CA TYR A 53 -40.28 16.22 11.68
C TYR A 53 -40.72 16.03 10.23
N ALA A 54 -39.79 15.57 9.41
CA ALA A 54 -40.03 15.12 8.05
C ALA A 54 -39.22 13.85 7.78
N VAL A 55 -39.70 13.04 6.84
CA VAL A 55 -39.04 11.80 6.43
C VAL A 55 -38.49 11.99 5.02
N ALA A 56 -37.18 11.90 4.86
CA ALA A 56 -36.53 11.85 3.56
C ALA A 56 -36.47 10.38 3.10
N LEU A 57 -37.05 10.08 1.95
CA LEU A 57 -37.21 8.73 1.43
C LEU A 57 -36.20 8.43 0.33
N PHE A 58 -35.74 7.19 0.30
CA PHE A 58 -34.80 6.68 -0.67
C PHE A 58 -35.25 5.29 -1.13
N SER A 59 -35.20 5.04 -2.43
CA SER A 59 -35.67 3.78 -3.03
C SER A 59 -34.66 2.64 -2.88
N LEU A 60 -35.12 1.39 -2.90
CA LEU A 60 -34.23 0.22 -2.97
C LEU A 60 -33.45 0.13 -4.30
N LYS A 61 -33.77 0.97 -5.29
CA LYS A 61 -33.08 0.99 -6.58
C LYS A 61 -31.70 1.61 -6.39
N ARG A 62 -30.71 0.88 -6.88
CA ARG A 62 -29.31 1.29 -6.89
C ARG A 62 -28.96 1.86 -8.24
N ASP A 63 -28.31 3.01 -8.24
CA ASP A 63 -27.70 3.51 -9.46
C ASP A 63 -26.48 2.63 -9.78
N MET A 64 -26.56 1.91 -10.89
CA MET A 64 -25.52 0.99 -11.34
C MET A 64 -24.16 1.67 -11.50
N LYS A 65 -24.11 3.00 -11.68
CA LYS A 65 -22.84 3.73 -11.78
C LYS A 65 -22.05 3.74 -10.47
N TYR A 66 -22.71 3.76 -9.31
CA TYR A 66 -22.05 3.81 -8.00
C TYR A 66 -21.58 2.44 -7.51
N ILE A 67 -22.20 1.37 -8.02
CA ILE A 67 -21.80 -0.02 -7.75
C ILE A 67 -20.37 -0.29 -8.26
N TYR A 68 -19.91 0.47 -9.26
CA TYR A 68 -18.63 0.25 -9.95
C TYR A 68 -17.61 1.38 -9.76
N THR A 69 -17.80 2.29 -8.81
CA THR A 69 -16.86 3.39 -8.57
C THR A 69 -16.56 3.54 -7.09
N TYR A 70 -15.46 4.22 -6.76
CA TYR A 70 -15.14 4.72 -5.42
C TYR A 70 -15.59 6.18 -5.23
N GLU A 71 -16.42 6.69 -6.15
CA GLU A 71 -16.83 8.10 -6.24
C GLU A 71 -18.29 8.32 -5.82
N TYR A 72 -18.76 7.49 -4.90
CA TYR A 72 -20.10 7.62 -4.32
C TYR A 72 -20.04 8.42 -3.02
N GLN A 73 -21.11 9.17 -2.75
CA GLN A 73 -21.31 9.78 -1.44
C GLN A 73 -21.93 8.74 -0.48
N ARG A 74 -21.74 8.96 0.83
CA ARG A 74 -22.21 8.09 1.92
C ARG A 74 -23.64 7.56 1.74
N GLU A 75 -24.55 8.40 1.24
CA GLU A 75 -25.97 8.10 1.06
C GLU A 75 -26.30 7.37 -0.27
N SER A 76 -25.38 7.37 -1.23
CA SER A 76 -25.60 6.84 -2.58
C SER A 76 -25.29 5.35 -2.72
N ASN A 77 -24.73 4.74 -1.66
CA ASN A 77 -24.26 3.36 -1.66
C ASN A 77 -25.36 2.30 -1.75
N TRP A 78 -26.53 2.58 -1.20
CA TRP A 78 -27.61 1.60 -1.02
C TRP A 78 -28.85 1.89 -1.83
N THR A 79 -28.98 3.13 -2.30
CA THR A 79 -30.31 3.72 -2.51
C THR A 79 -30.27 4.95 -3.39
N THR A 80 -31.43 5.34 -3.92
CA THR A 80 -31.61 6.57 -4.71
C THR A 80 -32.63 7.47 -4.02
N TYR A 81 -32.23 8.70 -3.68
CA TYR A 81 -33.11 9.67 -3.02
C TYR A 81 -34.33 10.01 -3.89
N LEU A 82 -35.51 9.99 -3.29
CA LEU A 82 -36.79 10.20 -3.99
C LEU A 82 -37.19 11.67 -4.12
N GLN A 83 -36.39 12.60 -3.59
CA GLN A 83 -36.66 14.05 -3.68
C GLN A 83 -38.02 14.47 -3.09
N ASN A 84 -38.46 13.77 -2.05
CA ASN A 84 -39.76 14.01 -1.41
C ASN A 84 -39.72 15.11 -0.32
N LEU A 85 -38.53 15.51 0.13
CA LEU A 85 -38.39 16.54 1.17
C LEU A 85 -38.51 17.94 0.57
N THR A 86 -39.39 18.76 1.15
CA THR A 86 -39.58 20.19 0.84
C THR A 86 -39.64 20.99 2.15
N PRO A 87 -39.53 22.33 2.11
CA PRO A 87 -39.71 23.17 3.32
C PRO A 87 -41.04 22.94 4.05
N ASP A 88 -42.08 22.54 3.31
CA ASP A 88 -43.44 22.31 3.80
C ASP A 88 -43.69 20.86 4.25
N SER A 89 -42.72 19.96 4.08
CA SER A 89 -42.85 18.54 4.46
C SER A 89 -42.76 18.29 5.97
N TYR A 90 -42.51 19.31 6.78
CA TYR A 90 -42.32 19.19 8.23
C TYR A 90 -43.67 19.22 8.96
N THR A 91 -44.00 18.13 9.64
CA THR A 91 -45.28 17.90 10.32
C THR A 91 -45.06 17.30 11.71
N ASP A 92 -46.14 17.18 12.48
CA ASP A 92 -46.25 16.43 13.73
C ASP A 92 -47.22 15.25 13.63
N GLU A 93 -47.82 15.06 12.46
CA GLU A 93 -48.69 13.93 12.16
C GLU A 93 -47.90 12.62 12.07
N GLU A 94 -48.54 11.50 12.37
CA GLU A 94 -47.96 10.16 12.20
C GLU A 94 -47.67 9.89 10.72
N TYR A 95 -46.48 9.33 10.45
CA TYR A 95 -46.08 8.90 9.11
C TYR A 95 -46.14 7.38 9.03
N VAL A 96 -46.95 6.86 8.11
CA VAL A 96 -47.07 5.41 7.85
C VAL A 96 -46.41 5.10 6.51
N PHE A 97 -45.49 4.15 6.51
CA PHE A 97 -44.82 3.71 5.28
C PHE A 97 -45.76 2.83 4.45
N GLU A 98 -45.91 3.15 3.16
CA GLU A 98 -46.77 2.40 2.24
C GLU A 98 -46.02 1.27 1.51
N GLU A 99 -44.71 1.38 1.40
CA GLU A 99 -43.85 0.46 0.66
C GLU A 99 -42.47 0.31 1.33
N GLU A 100 -41.69 -0.66 0.84
CA GLU A 100 -40.33 -0.89 1.31
C GLU A 100 -39.37 0.19 0.78
N CYS A 101 -38.70 0.90 1.68
CA CYS A 101 -37.78 1.98 1.34
C CYS A 101 -36.67 2.15 2.39
N TYR A 102 -35.65 2.91 2.05
CA TYR A 102 -34.74 3.49 3.03
C TYR A 102 -35.18 4.91 3.39
N PHE A 103 -34.93 5.35 4.62
CA PHE A 103 -35.33 6.69 5.04
C PHE A 103 -34.37 7.32 6.05
N ARG A 104 -34.45 8.64 6.14
CA ARG A 104 -33.79 9.49 7.14
C ARG A 104 -34.82 10.39 7.79
N VAL A 105 -34.73 10.54 9.12
CA VAL A 105 -35.61 11.44 9.86
C VAL A 105 -34.93 12.80 10.01
N CYS A 106 -35.67 13.87 9.73
CA CYS A 106 -35.21 15.26 9.80
C CYS A 106 -36.09 16.04 10.76
N LEU A 107 -35.53 16.69 11.79
CA LEU A 107 -36.26 17.51 12.75
C LEU A 107 -35.80 18.96 12.74
N LYS A 108 -36.74 19.85 13.09
CA LYS A 108 -36.50 21.26 13.42
C LYS A 108 -37.36 21.68 14.60
N ARG A 109 -36.94 22.71 15.35
CA ARG A 109 -37.78 23.31 16.40
C ARG A 109 -38.92 24.12 15.77
N ARG A 110 -40.10 24.10 16.38
CA ARG A 110 -41.25 24.93 15.94
C ARG A 110 -41.00 26.42 16.09
N ASP A 111 -40.29 26.80 17.15
CA ASP A 111 -39.94 28.19 17.43
C ASP A 111 -38.82 28.74 16.54
N GLY A 112 -38.22 27.90 15.68
CA GLY A 112 -37.18 28.29 14.74
C GLY A 112 -35.83 28.65 15.37
N GLN A 113 -35.65 28.37 16.67
CA GLN A 113 -34.38 28.53 17.37
C GLN A 113 -33.36 27.47 16.90
N ASP A 114 -32.09 27.75 17.19
CA ASP A 114 -31.01 26.81 16.92
C ASP A 114 -31.14 25.57 17.82
N ILE A 115 -30.72 24.43 17.28
CA ILE A 115 -30.74 23.13 17.93
C ILE A 115 -29.43 22.92 18.67
N THR A 116 -29.54 22.65 19.97
CA THR A 116 -28.43 22.30 20.84
C THR A 116 -28.23 20.78 20.92
N LEU A 117 -27.10 20.34 21.48
CA LEU A 117 -26.87 18.91 21.74
C LEU A 117 -27.95 18.29 22.66
N PRO A 118 -28.42 18.94 23.75
CA PRO A 118 -29.57 18.47 24.51
C PRO A 118 -30.87 18.34 23.69
N ASP A 119 -31.11 19.24 22.73
CA ASP A 119 -32.29 19.15 21.85
C ASP A 119 -32.25 17.89 20.97
N ALA A 120 -31.08 17.50 20.46
CA ALA A 120 -30.94 16.26 19.69
C ALA A 120 -31.28 15.01 20.50
N LYS A 121 -30.87 14.97 21.78
CA LYS A 121 -31.25 13.89 22.69
C LYS A 121 -32.76 13.86 22.93
N ARG A 122 -33.37 15.01 23.26
CA ARG A 122 -34.82 15.11 23.48
C ARG A 122 -35.62 14.77 22.22
N GLY A 123 -35.18 15.21 21.06
CA GLY A 123 -35.80 14.87 19.78
C GLY A 123 -35.74 13.36 19.49
N SER A 124 -34.62 12.70 19.80
CA SER A 124 -34.46 11.26 19.65
C SER A 124 -35.40 10.48 20.59
N GLU A 125 -35.58 10.96 21.82
CA GLU A 125 -36.52 10.38 22.81
C GLU A 125 -37.99 10.66 22.46
N ALA A 126 -38.27 11.75 21.74
CA ALA A 126 -39.60 12.14 21.31
C ALA A 126 -40.09 11.37 20.08
N LEU A 127 -39.19 10.85 19.24
CA LEU A 127 -39.55 10.01 18.10
C LEU A 127 -39.75 8.56 18.52
N ARG A 128 -40.76 7.91 17.95
CA ARG A 128 -40.89 6.45 17.98
C ARG A 128 -40.96 5.92 16.57
N TYR A 129 -40.07 5.00 16.24
CA TYR A 129 -40.13 4.19 15.03
C TYR A 129 -40.62 2.79 15.40
N GLU A 130 -41.83 2.47 14.96
CA GLU A 130 -42.49 1.18 15.18
C GLU A 130 -42.36 0.35 13.91
N ALA A 131 -41.47 -0.66 13.96
CA ALA A 131 -41.27 -1.59 12.86
C ALA A 131 -42.26 -2.76 12.97
N ALA A 132 -42.99 -3.00 11.88
CA ALA A 132 -43.84 -4.15 11.69
C ALA A 132 -43.00 -5.44 11.69
N LYS A 133 -43.66 -6.57 11.98
CA LYS A 133 -42.97 -7.87 12.04
C LYS A 133 -42.60 -8.34 10.62
N GLU A 134 -41.34 -8.20 10.25
CA GLU A 134 -40.79 -8.74 9.01
C GLU A 134 -40.51 -10.25 9.15
N GLU A 135 -41.03 -11.08 8.23
CA GLU A 135 -40.60 -12.47 8.09
C GLU A 135 -39.37 -12.52 7.17
N LYS A 136 -38.21 -12.87 7.74
CA LYS A 136 -37.01 -13.14 6.94
C LYS A 136 -37.25 -14.37 6.06
N ASN A 137 -37.48 -14.15 4.77
CA ASN A 137 -37.63 -15.22 3.78
C ASN A 137 -36.31 -15.45 3.03
N ILE A 138 -35.88 -16.70 2.98
CA ILE A 138 -34.70 -17.12 2.20
C ILE A 138 -34.95 -16.78 0.73
N LYS A 139 -34.04 -16.02 0.11
CA LYS A 139 -34.08 -15.79 -1.34
C LYS A 139 -33.97 -17.14 -2.05
N GLN A 140 -34.95 -17.43 -2.91
CA GLN A 140 -35.06 -18.73 -3.58
C GLN A 140 -33.78 -19.09 -4.36
N CYS A 141 -33.01 -18.11 -4.82
CA CYS A 141 -31.76 -18.33 -5.53
C CYS A 141 -30.71 -19.08 -4.70
N PHE A 142 -30.63 -18.89 -3.37
CA PHE A 142 -29.58 -19.49 -2.54
C PHE A 142 -29.86 -20.93 -2.11
N LYS A 143 -31.11 -21.41 -2.16
CA LYS A 143 -31.47 -22.73 -1.62
C LYS A 143 -30.71 -23.88 -2.29
N GLU A 144 -30.65 -23.87 -3.62
CA GLU A 144 -29.94 -24.91 -4.38
C GLU A 144 -28.41 -24.75 -4.25
N GLU A 145 -27.91 -23.52 -4.18
CA GLU A 145 -26.48 -23.25 -3.97
C GLU A 145 -26.01 -23.78 -2.61
N ILE A 146 -26.73 -23.47 -1.53
CA ILE A 146 -26.43 -23.99 -0.18
C ILE A 146 -26.33 -25.51 -0.20
N LYS A 147 -27.30 -26.17 -0.84
CA LYS A 147 -27.32 -27.64 -0.93
C LYS A 147 -26.12 -28.18 -1.72
N LYS A 148 -25.80 -27.56 -2.87
CA LYS A 148 -24.64 -27.93 -3.68
C LYS A 148 -23.34 -27.77 -2.88
N THR A 149 -23.11 -26.58 -2.31
CA THR A 149 -21.89 -26.28 -1.55
C THR A 149 -21.73 -27.21 -0.35
N VAL A 150 -22.80 -27.54 0.37
CA VAL A 150 -22.76 -28.55 1.46
C VAL A 150 -22.31 -29.91 0.95
N GLN A 151 -22.83 -30.37 -0.19
CA GLN A 151 -22.44 -31.66 -0.78
C GLN A 151 -20.96 -31.66 -1.19
N ASP A 152 -20.49 -30.59 -1.82
CA ASP A 152 -19.10 -30.45 -2.27
C ASP A 152 -18.14 -30.42 -1.06
N ILE A 153 -18.48 -29.66 -0.01
CA ILE A 153 -17.72 -29.63 1.24
C ILE A 153 -17.69 -31.01 1.88
N LEU A 154 -18.84 -31.68 2.07
CA LEU A 154 -18.87 -32.99 2.73
C LEU A 154 -18.17 -34.10 1.92
N HIS A 155 -18.10 -33.95 0.59
CA HIS A 155 -17.35 -34.88 -0.26
C HIS A 155 -15.84 -34.77 -0.05
N LEU A 156 -15.35 -33.55 0.14
CA LEU A 156 -13.93 -33.25 0.35
C LEU A 156 -13.50 -33.36 1.82
N ARG A 157 -14.38 -32.92 2.73
CA ARG A 157 -14.14 -32.79 4.15
C ARG A 157 -14.27 -34.15 4.83
N LYS A 158 -13.11 -34.72 5.15
CA LYS A 158 -12.95 -35.83 6.10
C LYS A 158 -12.80 -35.25 7.51
N ASP A 159 -11.68 -35.51 8.18
CA ASP A 159 -11.27 -34.90 9.45
C ASP A 159 -10.43 -33.62 9.26
N PHE A 160 -10.52 -32.99 8.08
CA PHE A 160 -9.75 -31.80 7.73
C PHE A 160 -10.36 -30.54 8.33
N LEU A 161 -9.49 -29.60 8.72
CA LEU A 161 -9.90 -28.24 9.08
C LEU A 161 -10.59 -27.59 7.89
N ALA A 162 -11.72 -26.93 8.14
CA ALA A 162 -12.44 -26.13 7.15
C ALA A 162 -12.74 -24.74 7.70
N PHE A 163 -12.16 -23.73 7.06
CA PHE A 163 -12.36 -22.33 7.40
C PHE A 163 -13.33 -21.69 6.41
N CYS A 164 -14.27 -20.89 6.90
CA CYS A 164 -15.05 -19.99 6.06
C CYS A 164 -14.25 -18.70 5.88
N VAL A 165 -13.76 -18.42 4.67
CA VAL A 165 -12.90 -17.28 4.37
C VAL A 165 -13.62 -16.27 3.49
N LEU A 166 -13.64 -15.02 3.93
CA LEU A 166 -14.24 -13.89 3.24
C LEU A 166 -13.37 -12.63 3.40
N THR A 167 -13.58 -11.65 2.53
CA THR A 167 -12.90 -10.36 2.57
C THR A 167 -13.81 -9.29 2.01
N ASP A 168 -13.54 -8.03 2.33
CA ASP A 168 -14.15 -6.89 1.66
C ASP A 168 -15.67 -7.00 1.57
N THR A 169 -16.26 -7.36 2.71
CA THR A 169 -17.70 -7.48 2.87
C THR A 169 -18.37 -6.13 2.62
N HIS A 170 -17.72 -5.02 3.03
CA HIS A 170 -18.21 -3.64 2.92
C HIS A 170 -19.71 -3.58 3.20
N TYR A 171 -20.12 -3.62 4.47
CA TYR A 171 -21.54 -3.62 4.87
C TYR A 171 -22.38 -2.65 4.03
N THR A 172 -21.81 -1.48 3.72
CA THR A 172 -22.40 -0.41 2.93
C THR A 172 -22.49 -0.64 1.43
N VAL A 173 -21.58 -1.40 0.85
CA VAL A 173 -21.53 -1.64 -0.58
C VAL A 173 -22.29 -2.94 -0.86
N ASN A 174 -23.29 -2.85 -1.73
CA ASN A 174 -24.24 -3.91 -2.08
C ASN A 174 -25.33 -4.25 -1.06
N GLY A 175 -25.29 -3.80 0.19
CA GLY A 175 -26.39 -3.98 1.15
C GLY A 175 -27.02 -5.38 1.18
N THR A 176 -26.17 -6.41 1.11
CA THR A 176 -26.57 -7.83 1.02
C THR A 176 -25.86 -8.67 2.08
N TRP A 177 -25.26 -8.02 3.07
CA TRP A 177 -24.54 -8.67 4.15
C TRP A 177 -25.43 -9.70 4.88
N GLU A 178 -26.70 -9.38 5.09
CA GLU A 178 -27.64 -10.25 5.77
C GLU A 178 -27.86 -11.57 5.00
N ASP A 179 -27.77 -11.54 3.67
CA ASP A 179 -27.81 -12.74 2.84
C ASP A 179 -26.54 -13.58 3.09
N THR A 180 -25.36 -12.96 3.09
CA THR A 180 -24.07 -13.63 3.37
C THR A 180 -24.04 -14.29 4.74
N ALA A 181 -24.42 -13.56 5.80
CA ALA A 181 -24.48 -14.09 7.16
C ALA A 181 -25.46 -15.27 7.26
N PHE A 182 -26.62 -15.18 6.62
CA PHE A 182 -27.59 -16.28 6.55
C PHE A 182 -27.02 -17.50 5.83
N ASN A 183 -26.39 -17.31 4.67
CA ASN A 183 -25.84 -18.39 3.86
C ASN A 183 -24.72 -19.14 4.61
N ILE A 184 -23.82 -18.40 5.29
CA ILE A 184 -22.77 -18.98 6.15
C ILE A 184 -23.40 -19.83 7.26
N GLN A 185 -24.41 -19.30 7.97
CA GLN A 185 -25.10 -20.03 9.04
C GLN A 185 -25.75 -21.32 8.51
N ALA A 186 -26.50 -21.24 7.40
CA ALA A 186 -27.22 -22.38 6.83
C ALA A 186 -26.29 -23.51 6.36
N ILE A 187 -25.09 -23.17 5.89
CA ILE A 187 -24.06 -24.16 5.55
C ILE A 187 -23.40 -24.70 6.82
N HIS A 188 -23.05 -23.82 7.78
CA HIS A 188 -22.41 -24.22 9.04
C HIS A 188 -23.24 -25.24 9.84
N GLU A 189 -24.57 -25.10 9.86
CA GLU A 189 -25.47 -26.04 10.54
C GLU A 189 -25.35 -27.49 10.02
N GLN A 190 -24.81 -27.68 8.82
CA GLN A 190 -24.65 -28.98 8.17
C GLN A 190 -23.20 -29.45 8.08
N VAL A 191 -22.25 -28.53 7.88
CA VAL A 191 -20.83 -28.89 7.69
C VAL A 191 -19.97 -28.65 8.92
N HIS A 192 -20.37 -27.74 9.82
CA HIS A 192 -19.63 -27.31 11.03
C HIS A 192 -18.24 -26.73 10.76
N PHE A 193 -18.11 -25.54 10.18
CA PHE A 193 -16.82 -24.83 10.06
C PHE A 193 -16.06 -24.72 11.38
N ASP A 194 -14.72 -24.81 11.31
CA ASP A 194 -13.83 -24.66 12.46
C ASP A 194 -13.68 -23.19 12.87
N GLU A 195 -13.60 -22.28 11.90
CA GLU A 195 -13.45 -20.84 12.09
C GLU A 195 -14.06 -20.06 10.91
N ILE A 196 -14.42 -18.81 11.16
CA ILE A 196 -14.59 -17.78 10.14
C ILE A 196 -13.34 -16.91 10.13
N ILE A 197 -12.73 -16.72 8.96
CA ILE A 197 -11.59 -15.81 8.77
C ILE A 197 -12.02 -14.68 7.83
N HIS A 198 -12.05 -13.46 8.35
CA HIS A 198 -12.32 -12.27 7.54
C HIS A 198 -11.01 -11.52 7.29
N LEU A 199 -10.64 -11.32 6.04
CA LEU A 199 -9.37 -10.69 5.66
C LEU A 199 -9.42 -9.14 5.71
N GLY A 200 -10.26 -8.58 6.57
CA GLY A 200 -10.41 -7.12 6.72
C GLY A 200 -11.43 -6.47 5.77
N ASP A 201 -11.66 -5.19 6.01
CA ASP A 201 -12.57 -4.31 5.29
C ASP A 201 -14.05 -4.69 5.43
N VAL A 202 -14.51 -4.59 6.67
CA VAL A 202 -15.91 -4.75 7.04
C VAL A 202 -16.76 -3.57 6.55
N THR A 203 -16.15 -2.41 6.39
CA THR A 203 -16.80 -1.16 5.94
C THR A 203 -15.91 -0.45 4.93
N ASP A 204 -16.45 0.57 4.24
CA ASP A 204 -15.74 1.34 3.21
C ASP A 204 -14.92 2.51 3.75
N GLY A 205 -14.94 2.76 5.06
CA GLY A 205 -14.18 3.85 5.70
C GLY A 205 -14.63 5.27 5.32
N ILE A 206 -15.81 5.42 4.70
CA ILE A 206 -16.34 6.69 4.16
C ILE A 206 -17.29 7.40 5.15
N THR A 207 -17.83 6.67 6.12
CA THR A 207 -18.83 7.21 7.06
C THR A 207 -18.21 7.80 8.32
N SER A 208 -19.00 8.51 9.13
CA SER A 208 -18.53 8.98 10.45
C SER A 208 -18.11 7.80 11.33
N ALA A 209 -17.16 8.02 12.24
CA ALA A 209 -16.61 6.97 13.09
C ALA A 209 -17.70 6.22 13.88
N LYS A 210 -18.75 6.93 14.33
CA LYS A 210 -19.93 6.35 14.98
C LYS A 210 -20.61 5.30 14.09
N VAL A 211 -20.93 5.67 12.85
CA VAL A 211 -21.68 4.80 11.94
C VAL A 211 -20.83 3.64 11.43
N THR A 212 -19.56 3.89 11.13
CA THR A 212 -18.59 2.83 10.83
C THR A 212 -18.51 1.82 11.97
N SER A 213 -18.43 2.29 13.23
CA SER A 213 -18.42 1.42 14.40
C SER A 213 -19.70 0.60 14.55
N ASP A 214 -20.86 1.20 14.30
CA ASP A 214 -22.15 0.52 14.40
C ASP A 214 -22.32 -0.57 13.32
N TYR A 215 -21.87 -0.31 12.09
CA TYR A 215 -21.86 -1.30 11.01
C TYR A 215 -20.87 -2.43 11.27
N ALA A 216 -19.64 -2.12 11.70
CA ALA A 216 -18.66 -3.12 12.08
C ALA A 216 -19.20 -4.05 13.18
N LYS A 217 -19.83 -3.48 14.23
CA LYS A 217 -20.46 -4.27 15.30
C LYS A 217 -21.61 -5.14 14.79
N ALA A 218 -22.40 -4.66 13.84
CA ALA A 218 -23.49 -5.45 13.25
C ALA A 218 -22.95 -6.67 12.51
N VAL A 219 -21.95 -6.50 11.64
CA VAL A 219 -21.29 -7.59 10.91
C VAL A 219 -20.69 -8.60 11.89
N LEU A 220 -19.88 -8.14 12.85
CA LEU A 220 -19.22 -9.02 13.82
C LEU A 220 -20.24 -9.76 14.70
N ARG A 221 -21.33 -9.10 15.10
CA ARG A 221 -22.42 -9.74 15.84
C ARG A 221 -23.05 -10.86 15.02
N ASP A 222 -23.35 -10.60 13.75
CA ASP A 222 -24.03 -11.57 12.89
C ASP A 222 -23.11 -12.77 12.60
N LEU A 223 -21.82 -12.55 12.34
CA LEU A 223 -20.82 -13.63 12.24
C LEU A 223 -20.75 -14.46 13.52
N ARG A 224 -20.64 -13.81 14.68
CA ARG A 224 -20.58 -14.49 15.98
C ARG A 224 -21.89 -15.22 16.31
N SER A 225 -23.03 -14.76 15.78
CA SER A 225 -24.32 -15.43 15.97
C SER A 225 -24.41 -16.79 15.27
N CYS A 226 -23.53 -17.07 14.31
CA CYS A 226 -23.37 -18.39 13.70
C CYS A 226 -22.77 -19.42 14.68
N ASN A 227 -22.32 -19.00 15.88
CA ASN A 227 -21.65 -19.83 16.88
C ASN A 227 -20.35 -20.48 16.36
N ILE A 228 -19.65 -19.75 15.49
CA ILE A 228 -18.34 -20.09 14.94
C ILE A 228 -17.36 -19.06 15.49
N PRO A 229 -16.16 -19.45 15.96
CA PRO A 229 -15.15 -18.47 16.30
C PRO A 229 -14.73 -17.67 15.05
N VAL A 230 -14.48 -16.37 15.25
CA VAL A 230 -14.24 -15.39 14.17
C VAL A 230 -12.86 -14.80 14.36
N ARG A 231 -12.03 -14.90 13.32
CA ARG A 231 -10.69 -14.30 13.24
C ARG A 231 -10.71 -13.19 12.22
N MET A 232 -10.27 -12.02 12.65
CA MET A 232 -10.20 -10.82 11.82
C MET A 232 -8.74 -10.52 11.49
N VAL A 233 -8.50 -10.15 10.24
CA VAL A 233 -7.41 -9.25 9.84
C VAL A 233 -7.98 -7.84 9.75
N LEU A 234 -7.18 -6.82 10.04
CA LEU A 234 -7.55 -5.43 9.82
C LEU A 234 -7.15 -5.02 8.40
N GLY A 235 -8.13 -4.56 7.60
CA GLY A 235 -7.91 -3.98 6.28
C GLY A 235 -7.71 -2.47 6.32
N ASN A 236 -7.42 -1.87 5.16
CA ASN A 236 -7.13 -0.44 5.09
C ASN A 236 -8.34 0.44 5.46
N HIS A 237 -9.55 0.03 5.11
CA HIS A 237 -10.78 0.77 5.42
C HIS A 237 -11.26 0.56 6.86
N ASP A 238 -10.80 -0.49 7.55
CA ASP A 238 -11.13 -0.72 8.96
C ASP A 238 -10.60 0.38 9.89
N SER A 239 -9.58 1.12 9.46
CA SER A 239 -9.09 2.34 10.12
C SER A 239 -10.01 3.57 9.96
N ASN A 240 -11.15 3.41 9.29
CA ASN A 240 -12.02 4.49 8.82
C ASN A 240 -11.28 5.54 7.99
N TYR A 241 -10.20 5.13 7.34
CA TYR A 241 -9.43 5.96 6.44
C TYR A 241 -10.04 5.89 5.03
N PHE A 242 -10.49 7.03 4.55
CA PHE A 242 -10.80 7.25 3.14
C PHE A 242 -10.54 8.71 2.77
N ARG A 243 -10.37 9.00 1.48
CA ARG A 243 -10.10 10.36 0.97
C ARG A 243 -11.12 11.36 1.55
N ASN A 244 -10.62 12.38 2.26
CA ASN A 244 -11.40 13.43 2.94
C ASN A 244 -12.17 13.02 4.21
N ASN A 245 -12.03 11.79 4.71
CA ASN A 245 -12.55 11.41 6.03
C ASN A 245 -11.53 11.79 7.12
N SER A 246 -11.93 12.68 8.04
CA SER A 246 -11.11 13.10 9.17
C SER A 246 -11.28 12.24 10.42
N GLU A 247 -12.35 11.43 10.50
CA GLU A 247 -12.70 10.64 11.69
C GLU A 247 -12.05 9.23 11.66
N LYS A 248 -10.72 9.19 11.63
CA LYS A 248 -9.94 7.93 11.58
C LYS A 248 -9.87 7.26 12.95
N PHE A 249 -9.80 5.93 12.97
CA PHE A 249 -9.57 5.16 14.17
C PHE A 249 -8.08 4.94 14.41
N THR A 250 -7.65 5.21 15.65
CA THR A 250 -6.35 4.75 16.16
C THR A 250 -6.27 3.21 16.14
N ILE A 251 -5.05 2.68 16.19
CA ILE A 251 -4.83 1.22 16.27
C ILE A 251 -5.55 0.61 17.48
N GLU A 252 -5.54 1.28 18.64
CA GLU A 252 -6.23 0.81 19.84
C GLU A 252 -7.75 0.72 19.63
N GLU A 253 -8.34 1.72 18.97
CA GLU A 253 -9.77 1.71 18.63
C GLU A 253 -10.11 0.59 17.64
N GLN A 254 -9.27 0.36 16.63
CA GLN A 254 -9.44 -0.75 15.68
C GLN A 254 -9.36 -2.10 16.41
N MET A 255 -8.34 -2.32 17.23
CA MET A 255 -8.19 -3.56 18.00
C MET A 255 -9.40 -3.81 18.91
N LYS A 256 -9.89 -2.77 19.60
CA LYS A 256 -11.07 -2.86 20.45
C LYS A 256 -12.36 -3.16 19.66
N LEU A 257 -12.48 -2.63 18.45
CA LEU A 257 -13.66 -2.77 17.62
C LEU A 257 -13.71 -4.14 16.92
N TYR A 258 -12.61 -4.55 16.29
CA TYR A 258 -12.57 -5.71 15.39
C TYR A 258 -11.93 -6.96 16.02
N LEU A 259 -10.89 -6.80 16.84
CA LEU A 259 -10.09 -7.92 17.34
C LEU A 259 -10.47 -8.37 18.75
N ASN A 260 -11.36 -7.63 19.43
CA ASN A 260 -11.77 -7.96 20.79
C ASN A 260 -12.71 -9.18 20.82
N ASP A 261 -12.13 -10.35 21.09
CA ASP A 261 -12.80 -11.64 21.24
C ASP A 261 -12.63 -12.23 22.67
N GLY A 262 -12.14 -11.43 23.63
CA GLY A 262 -11.85 -11.86 25.00
C GLY A 262 -10.35 -12.04 25.30
N ASN A 263 -9.47 -11.90 24.30
CA ASN A 263 -8.02 -11.88 24.48
C ASN A 263 -7.48 -10.46 24.53
N GLU A 264 -6.63 -10.14 25.52
CA GLU A 264 -5.88 -8.88 25.55
C GLU A 264 -4.72 -8.95 24.56
N LEU A 265 -4.92 -8.41 23.35
CA LEU A 265 -3.87 -8.24 22.36
C LEU A 265 -3.07 -6.96 22.65
N THR A 266 -1.74 -7.03 22.49
CA THR A 266 -0.83 -5.89 22.63
C THR A 266 -0.41 -5.27 21.30
N ALA A 267 -0.80 -5.90 20.18
CA ALA A 267 -0.51 -5.50 18.81
C ALA A 267 -1.68 -5.86 17.87
N PRO A 268 -1.81 -5.21 16.70
CA PRO A 268 -2.87 -5.49 15.73
C PRO A 268 -2.65 -6.77 14.90
N TYR A 269 -1.63 -7.56 15.24
CA TYR A 269 -1.29 -8.83 14.61
C TYR A 269 -1.13 -9.91 15.70
N TYR A 270 -1.48 -11.15 15.37
CA TYR A 270 -1.53 -12.26 16.32
C TYR A 270 -1.45 -13.62 15.62
N TYR A 271 -1.36 -14.71 16.39
CA TYR A 271 -1.43 -16.06 15.85
C TYR A 271 -2.42 -16.94 16.63
N VAL A 272 -2.91 -18.00 15.96
CA VAL A 272 -3.74 -19.05 16.56
C VAL A 272 -3.12 -20.40 16.23
N ASP A 273 -2.98 -21.26 17.25
CA ASP A 273 -2.45 -22.61 17.12
C ASP A 273 -3.57 -23.66 17.02
N TYR A 274 -3.35 -24.65 16.16
CA TYR A 274 -4.16 -25.86 16.02
C TYR A 274 -3.27 -27.08 16.32
N PRO A 275 -3.08 -27.44 17.61
CA PRO A 275 -2.09 -28.43 18.02
C PRO A 275 -2.30 -29.82 17.40
N LYS A 276 -3.56 -30.21 17.16
CA LYS A 276 -3.90 -31.49 16.51
C LYS A 276 -3.31 -31.62 15.10
N HIS A 277 -3.11 -30.49 14.42
CA HIS A 277 -2.62 -30.42 13.04
C HIS A 277 -1.16 -29.92 12.95
N ASN A 278 -0.54 -29.58 14.09
CA ASN A 278 0.74 -28.87 14.17
C ASN A 278 0.76 -27.61 13.29
N LEU A 279 -0.36 -26.90 13.23
CA LEU A 279 -0.60 -25.74 12.38
C LEU A 279 -0.65 -24.48 13.24
N ARG A 280 0.00 -23.42 12.76
CA ARG A 280 -0.14 -22.05 13.26
C ARG A 280 -0.70 -21.17 12.15
N CYS A 281 -1.74 -20.40 12.45
CA CYS A 281 -2.26 -19.36 11.57
C CYS A 281 -1.78 -18.00 12.06
N LEU A 282 -1.10 -17.23 11.20
CA LEU A 282 -0.66 -15.86 11.46
C LEU A 282 -1.67 -14.88 10.87
N PHE A 283 -2.03 -13.84 11.62
CA PHE A 283 -2.92 -12.77 11.20
C PHE A 283 -2.13 -11.45 11.28
N LEU A 284 -1.84 -10.87 10.11
CA LEU A 284 -0.94 -9.72 9.94
C LEU A 284 -1.71 -8.40 9.80
N HIS A 285 -1.08 -7.29 10.14
CA HIS A 285 -1.61 -5.93 10.00
C HIS A 285 -0.82 -5.16 8.92
N SER A 286 -1.36 -5.14 7.72
CA SER A 286 -0.65 -4.67 6.54
C SER A 286 -0.89 -3.20 6.15
N PHE A 287 -1.48 -2.37 7.02
CA PHE A 287 -1.80 -0.99 6.66
C PHE A 287 -1.54 0.01 7.80
N ASP A 288 -1.02 1.19 7.46
CA ASP A 288 -0.77 2.29 8.39
C ASP A 288 -1.00 3.64 7.70
N TYR A 289 -2.12 4.31 8.01
CA TYR A 289 -2.47 5.59 7.37
C TYR A 289 -1.53 6.75 7.74
N GLU A 290 -0.70 6.61 8.77
CA GLU A 290 0.28 7.62 9.21
C GLU A 290 1.65 7.41 8.57
N ALA A 291 1.94 6.22 8.06
CA ALA A 291 3.20 5.91 7.42
C ALA A 291 3.35 6.63 6.06
N PRO A 292 4.59 7.01 5.66
CA PRO A 292 4.86 7.56 4.33
C PRO A 292 4.45 6.60 3.20
N ILE A 293 4.78 5.31 3.36
CA ILE A 293 4.26 4.20 2.56
C ILE A 293 3.27 3.44 3.45
N ARG A 294 1.97 3.58 3.13
CA ARG A 294 0.88 3.14 4.00
C ARG A 294 0.65 1.63 3.97
N TYR A 295 0.73 1.03 2.79
CA TYR A 295 0.56 -0.41 2.60
C TYR A 295 1.85 -1.15 2.97
N GLY A 296 1.72 -2.27 3.66
CA GLY A 296 2.79 -3.12 4.13
C GLY A 296 3.03 -3.10 5.65
N PHE A 297 4.08 -3.79 6.05
CA PHE A 297 4.30 -4.27 7.41
C PHE A 297 5.25 -3.36 8.20
N SER A 298 5.02 -3.24 9.50
CA SER A 298 5.96 -2.52 10.37
C SER A 298 7.24 -3.33 10.61
N ASP A 299 8.36 -2.67 10.93
CA ASP A 299 9.60 -3.39 11.27
C ASP A 299 9.44 -4.33 12.47
N LYS A 300 8.62 -3.91 13.45
CA LYS A 300 8.32 -4.70 14.65
C LYS A 300 7.52 -5.96 14.33
N GLU A 301 6.61 -5.86 13.39
CA GLU A 301 5.78 -6.99 12.94
C GLU A 301 6.61 -8.02 12.16
N VAL A 302 7.49 -7.58 11.27
CA VAL A 302 8.41 -8.48 10.56
C VAL A 302 9.30 -9.25 11.53
N GLU A 303 9.81 -8.58 12.55
CA GLU A 303 10.61 -9.23 13.60
C GLU A 303 9.75 -10.19 14.44
N TRP A 304 8.54 -9.78 14.81
CA TRP A 304 7.61 -10.63 15.52
C TRP A 304 7.27 -11.91 14.74
N VAL A 305 7.10 -11.85 13.42
CA VAL A 305 6.89 -13.05 12.59
C VAL A 305 8.10 -13.98 12.68
N ARG A 306 9.33 -13.45 12.58
CA ARG A 306 10.55 -14.23 12.73
C ARG A 306 10.60 -14.94 14.09
N GLU A 307 10.47 -14.18 15.19
CA GLU A 307 10.48 -14.73 16.56
C GLU A 307 9.37 -15.78 16.76
N THR A 308 8.18 -15.52 16.21
CA THR A 308 7.03 -16.43 16.27
C THR A 308 7.34 -17.75 15.58
N LEU A 309 7.97 -17.72 14.41
CA LEU A 309 8.37 -18.93 13.68
C LEU A 309 9.54 -19.66 14.34
N GLU A 310 10.49 -18.95 14.95
CA GLU A 310 11.59 -19.56 15.71
C GLU A 310 11.11 -20.33 16.94
N SER A 311 10.02 -19.88 17.56
CA SER A 311 9.41 -20.52 18.73
C SER A 311 8.66 -21.83 18.43
N MET A 312 8.38 -22.12 17.15
CA MET A 312 7.58 -23.27 16.76
C MET A 312 8.38 -24.58 16.84
N LYS A 313 7.66 -25.68 17.09
CA LYS A 313 8.23 -27.04 17.09
C LYS A 313 8.52 -27.52 15.67
N ASP A 314 9.47 -28.44 15.54
CA ASP A 314 9.81 -29.07 14.26
C ASP A 314 8.58 -29.72 13.60
N GLY A 315 8.55 -29.66 12.26
CA GLY A 315 7.42 -30.10 11.43
C GLY A 315 6.22 -29.15 11.46
N GLY A 316 6.43 -27.92 11.94
CA GLY A 316 5.38 -26.90 12.08
C GLY A 316 4.86 -26.42 10.73
N LYS A 317 3.53 -26.34 10.61
CA LYS A 317 2.84 -25.83 9.43
C LYS A 317 2.33 -24.42 9.69
N VAL A 318 2.37 -23.57 8.67
CA VAL A 318 2.00 -22.16 8.80
C VAL A 318 1.05 -21.76 7.70
N LEU A 319 -0.05 -21.10 8.07
CA LEU A 319 -0.86 -20.30 7.17
C LEU A 319 -0.73 -18.84 7.55
N VAL A 320 -0.65 -17.97 6.56
CA VAL A 320 -0.55 -16.52 6.77
C VAL A 320 -1.79 -15.87 6.20
N PHE A 321 -2.41 -14.99 6.96
CA PHE A 321 -3.57 -14.19 6.57
C PHE A 321 -3.21 -12.71 6.70
N SER A 322 -3.44 -11.97 5.63
CA SER A 322 -3.25 -10.51 5.57
C SER A 322 -4.37 -9.89 4.75
N HIS A 323 -4.53 -8.57 4.82
CA HIS A 323 -5.45 -7.88 3.92
C HIS A 323 -4.77 -7.64 2.58
N ASP A 324 -3.54 -7.10 2.61
CA ASP A 324 -2.79 -6.70 1.43
C ASP A 324 -1.91 -7.82 0.86
N ALA A 325 -1.59 -7.69 -0.43
CA ALA A 325 -0.56 -8.52 -1.04
C ALA A 325 0.84 -8.11 -0.54
N PRO A 326 1.79 -9.06 -0.41
CA PRO A 326 3.13 -8.72 0.06
C PRO A 326 4.01 -8.08 -1.02
N PHE A 327 3.58 -8.07 -2.29
CA PHE A 327 4.32 -7.49 -3.40
C PHE A 327 3.47 -6.48 -4.18
N ALA A 328 4.09 -5.37 -4.59
CA ALA A 328 3.42 -4.34 -5.39
C ALA A 328 2.95 -4.84 -6.78
N GLU A 329 3.60 -5.85 -7.36
CA GLU A 329 3.15 -6.43 -8.65
C GLU A 329 1.81 -7.19 -8.53
N LEU A 330 1.45 -7.57 -7.30
CA LEU A 330 0.21 -8.26 -6.98
C LEU A 330 -0.87 -7.32 -6.45
N ASP A 331 -0.58 -6.03 -6.33
CA ASP A 331 -1.51 -5.03 -5.80
C ASP A 331 -1.61 -3.85 -6.76
N TYR A 332 -2.80 -3.60 -7.28
CA TYR A 332 -3.01 -2.48 -8.20
C TYR A 332 -2.99 -1.11 -7.48
N TRP A 333 -3.44 -1.08 -6.22
CA TRP A 333 -3.66 0.17 -5.48
C TRP A 333 -2.39 0.71 -4.84
N SER A 334 -1.30 -0.07 -4.86
CA SER A 334 -0.01 0.36 -4.33
C SER A 334 1.16 0.02 -5.23
N HIS A 335 1.94 1.05 -5.61
CA HIS A 335 3.19 0.88 -6.34
C HIS A 335 4.36 0.43 -5.45
N SER A 336 4.18 0.42 -4.13
CA SER A 336 5.19 -0.03 -3.16
C SER A 336 4.53 -0.64 -1.93
N ILE A 337 5.10 -1.73 -1.41
CA ILE A 337 4.64 -2.37 -0.17
C ILE A 337 5.77 -2.25 0.85
N ARG A 338 5.54 -1.44 1.89
CA ARG A 338 6.49 -1.23 2.99
C ARG A 338 6.87 -2.58 3.60
N ASN A 339 8.16 -2.89 3.61
CA ASN A 339 8.70 -4.16 4.12
C ASN A 339 8.10 -5.45 3.51
N GLY A 340 7.35 -5.39 2.40
CA GLY A 340 6.72 -6.56 1.80
C GLY A 340 7.73 -7.64 1.40
N GLU A 341 8.78 -7.24 0.65
CA GLU A 341 9.89 -8.12 0.29
C GLU A 341 10.61 -8.70 1.54
N ARG A 342 10.80 -7.89 2.59
CA ARG A 342 11.45 -8.34 3.84
C ARG A 342 10.60 -9.37 4.60
N MET A 343 9.28 -9.18 4.63
CA MET A 343 8.35 -10.15 5.20
C MET A 343 8.44 -11.48 4.44
N MET A 344 8.41 -11.43 3.11
CA MET A 344 8.51 -12.61 2.27
C MET A 344 9.88 -13.30 2.37
N ASP A 345 10.97 -12.55 2.54
CA ASP A 345 12.28 -13.12 2.81
C ASP A 345 12.29 -13.95 4.10
N VAL A 346 11.68 -13.46 5.18
CA VAL A 346 11.55 -14.21 6.44
C VAL A 346 10.75 -15.49 6.20
N LEU A 347 9.57 -15.37 5.57
CA LEU A 347 8.71 -16.53 5.33
C LEU A 347 9.41 -17.59 4.46
N GLU A 348 10.03 -17.20 3.35
CA GLU A 348 10.72 -18.13 2.46
C GLU A 348 11.98 -18.74 3.12
N GLU A 349 12.73 -17.97 3.92
CA GLU A 349 13.85 -18.48 4.72
C GLU A 349 13.39 -19.61 5.64
N PHE A 350 12.27 -19.44 6.34
CA PHE A 350 11.73 -20.51 7.19
C PHE A 350 11.19 -21.67 6.37
N ASN A 351 10.48 -21.42 5.27
CA ASN A 351 9.96 -22.50 4.43
C ASN A 351 11.06 -23.36 3.81
N SER A 352 12.26 -22.81 3.57
CA SER A 352 13.44 -23.56 3.10
C SER A 352 14.03 -24.54 4.12
N LYS A 353 13.67 -24.40 5.41
CA LYS A 353 14.15 -25.31 6.46
C LYS A 353 13.18 -26.50 6.51
N ASP A 354 13.70 -27.73 6.47
CA ASP A 354 12.89 -28.96 6.50
C ASP A 354 11.92 -29.08 7.68
N LYS A 355 12.21 -28.35 8.77
CA LYS A 355 11.41 -28.30 9.99
C LYS A 355 10.18 -27.39 9.91
N PHE A 356 9.99 -26.62 8.83
CA PHE A 356 8.82 -25.76 8.64
C PHE A 356 8.17 -25.98 7.27
N HIS A 357 6.87 -25.74 7.21
CA HIS A 357 6.12 -25.78 5.97
C HIS A 357 5.09 -24.66 5.94
N ILE A 358 5.29 -23.66 5.08
CA ILE A 358 4.31 -22.61 4.85
C ILE A 358 3.33 -23.11 3.80
N LEU A 359 2.10 -23.38 4.21
CA LEU A 359 1.05 -23.91 3.35
C LEU A 359 0.54 -22.85 2.36
N GLY A 360 0.54 -21.57 2.75
CA GLY A 360 0.14 -20.49 1.87
C GLY A 360 -0.04 -19.16 2.58
N TYR A 361 -0.17 -18.11 1.77
CA TYR A 361 -0.42 -16.74 2.20
C TYR A 361 -1.73 -16.25 1.57
N PHE A 362 -2.71 -15.89 2.38
CA PHE A 362 -4.05 -15.48 1.93
C PHE A 362 -4.25 -13.97 2.09
N TYR A 363 -4.79 -13.32 1.07
CA TYR A 363 -5.09 -11.88 1.07
C TYR A 363 -6.32 -11.51 0.24
N GLY A 364 -6.88 -10.31 0.46
CA GLY A 364 -8.20 -9.93 -0.06
C GLY A 364 -8.31 -8.58 -0.78
N HIS A 365 -7.35 -7.68 -0.57
CA HIS A 365 -7.42 -6.28 -1.03
C HIS A 365 -7.64 -6.06 -2.54
N ILE A 366 -7.26 -7.03 -3.38
CA ILE A 366 -7.43 -6.89 -4.84
C ILE A 366 -8.82 -7.26 -5.35
N HIS A 367 -9.72 -7.78 -4.51
CA HIS A 367 -11.11 -8.13 -4.88
C HIS A 367 -11.23 -9.06 -6.12
N ALA A 368 -10.26 -9.96 -6.28
CA ALA A 368 -10.20 -10.91 -7.39
C ALA A 368 -9.52 -12.20 -6.93
N ASP A 369 -9.91 -13.32 -7.53
CA ASP A 369 -9.30 -14.62 -7.29
C ASP A 369 -7.99 -14.70 -8.06
N SER A 370 -6.90 -15.05 -7.38
CA SER A 370 -5.58 -15.24 -7.99
C SER A 370 -4.75 -16.20 -7.18
N ILE A 371 -3.90 -16.99 -7.85
CA ILE A 371 -2.92 -17.86 -7.20
C ILE A 371 -1.56 -17.54 -7.82
N TYR A 372 -0.69 -16.92 -7.02
CA TYR A 372 0.67 -16.62 -7.41
C TYR A 372 1.61 -17.71 -6.89
N GLU A 373 2.20 -18.46 -7.82
CA GLU A 373 3.00 -19.64 -7.50
C GLU A 373 4.51 -19.40 -7.62
N ASN A 374 5.00 -18.20 -7.93
CA ASN A 374 6.45 -18.01 -8.15
C ASN A 374 7.29 -18.01 -6.87
N CYS A 375 6.67 -17.88 -5.69
CA CYS A 375 7.34 -18.03 -4.39
C CYS A 375 7.58 -19.50 -4.04
N SER A 376 8.27 -19.74 -2.92
CA SER A 376 8.45 -21.10 -2.39
C SER A 376 7.17 -21.70 -1.78
N PHE A 377 6.08 -20.96 -1.74
CA PHE A 377 4.73 -21.38 -1.32
C PHE A 377 3.70 -20.49 -2.04
N PRO A 378 2.43 -20.91 -2.17
CA PRO A 378 1.42 -20.16 -2.92
C PRO A 378 0.96 -18.89 -2.18
N LEU A 379 0.78 -17.79 -2.92
CA LEU A 379 0.05 -16.61 -2.46
C LEU A 379 -1.34 -16.61 -3.11
N VAL A 380 -2.38 -16.66 -2.28
CA VAL A 380 -3.76 -16.89 -2.68
C VAL A 380 -4.59 -15.65 -2.40
N SER A 381 -5.12 -15.03 -3.45
CA SER A 381 -6.10 -13.97 -3.30
C SER A 381 -7.51 -14.52 -3.32
N ILE A 382 -8.36 -13.97 -2.45
CA ILE A 382 -9.78 -14.26 -2.33
C ILE A 382 -10.56 -13.08 -2.92
N ALA A 383 -11.43 -13.33 -3.90
CA ALA A 383 -12.39 -12.33 -4.34
C ALA A 383 -13.43 -12.02 -3.25
N CYS A 384 -14.22 -10.96 -3.44
CA CYS A 384 -15.20 -10.51 -2.46
C CYS A 384 -16.59 -10.34 -3.04
N ALA A 385 -17.59 -10.34 -2.15
CA ALA A 385 -18.99 -10.09 -2.50
C ALA A 385 -19.21 -8.66 -3.01
N LYS A 386 -18.32 -7.69 -2.71
CA LYS A 386 -18.35 -6.32 -3.23
C LYS A 386 -18.56 -6.31 -4.76
N CYS A 387 -19.63 -5.67 -5.25
CA CYS A 387 -19.99 -5.73 -6.68
C CYS A 387 -19.19 -4.73 -7.51
N GLU A 388 -17.88 -4.64 -7.34
CA GLU A 388 -17.07 -3.70 -8.13
C GLU A 388 -16.66 -4.27 -9.49
N CYS A 389 -16.55 -3.40 -10.50
CA CYS A 389 -16.17 -3.78 -11.87
C CYS A 389 -14.93 -2.98 -12.32
N PHE A 390 -13.83 -3.16 -11.60
CA PHE A 390 -12.53 -2.66 -12.01
C PHE A 390 -11.71 -3.74 -12.71
N ALA A 391 -12.28 -4.38 -13.75
CA ALA A 391 -11.62 -5.50 -14.42
C ALA A 391 -10.23 -5.12 -14.99
N GLY A 392 -10.04 -3.86 -15.41
CA GLY A 392 -8.75 -3.33 -15.86
C GLY A 392 -7.77 -2.94 -14.76
N MET A 393 -8.18 -2.99 -13.49
CA MET A 393 -7.37 -2.63 -12.32
C MET A 393 -7.04 -3.86 -11.46
N LYS A 394 -6.93 -5.03 -12.10
CA LYS A 394 -6.56 -6.29 -11.43
C LYS A 394 -5.20 -6.77 -11.94
N PRO A 395 -4.41 -7.45 -11.09
CA PRO A 395 -3.16 -8.07 -11.53
C PRO A 395 -3.38 -9.00 -12.73
N GLU A 396 -2.36 -9.17 -13.55
CA GLU A 396 -2.41 -10.06 -14.71
C GLU A 396 -2.77 -11.49 -14.27
N GLY A 397 -3.74 -12.10 -14.95
CA GLY A 397 -4.23 -13.46 -14.65
C GLY A 397 -5.25 -13.56 -13.51
N ALA A 398 -5.55 -12.47 -12.79
CA ALA A 398 -6.56 -12.47 -11.74
C ALA A 398 -7.99 -12.56 -12.33
N ILE A 399 -8.88 -13.25 -11.64
CA ILE A 399 -10.28 -13.47 -12.04
C ILE A 399 -11.19 -12.68 -11.11
N ALA A 400 -11.97 -11.76 -11.66
CA ALA A 400 -12.99 -11.01 -10.92
C ALA A 400 -14.40 -11.44 -11.39
N PRO A 401 -15.05 -12.41 -10.73
CA PRO A 401 -16.38 -12.88 -11.13
C PRO A 401 -17.39 -11.74 -11.17
N LYS A 402 -18.33 -11.76 -12.12
CA LYS A 402 -19.39 -10.76 -12.16
C LYS A 402 -20.41 -11.03 -11.05
N ARG A 403 -20.77 -9.99 -10.29
CA ARG A 403 -21.82 -10.06 -9.27
C ARG A 403 -23.13 -9.50 -9.82
N CYS A 404 -24.23 -10.22 -9.62
CA CYS A 404 -25.56 -9.80 -10.07
C CYS A 404 -26.56 -9.82 -8.90
N PRO A 405 -27.16 -8.67 -8.52
CA PRO A 405 -28.16 -8.60 -7.46
C PRO A 405 -29.31 -9.59 -7.66
N ASN A 406 -29.81 -10.15 -6.55
CA ASN A 406 -30.90 -11.15 -6.52
C ASN A 406 -30.61 -12.44 -7.29
N THR A 407 -29.34 -12.77 -7.48
CA THR A 407 -28.89 -14.07 -7.98
C THR A 407 -27.90 -14.68 -7.00
N VAL A 408 -27.54 -15.95 -7.19
CA VAL A 408 -26.48 -16.62 -6.40
C VAL A 408 -25.16 -15.84 -6.46
N THR A 409 -24.84 -15.23 -7.61
CA THR A 409 -23.60 -14.47 -7.83
C THR A 409 -23.52 -13.14 -7.08
N GLN A 410 -24.57 -12.74 -6.37
CA GLN A 410 -24.53 -11.58 -5.48
C GLN A 410 -23.61 -11.81 -4.27
N ASP A 411 -23.48 -13.06 -3.84
CA ASP A 411 -22.64 -13.46 -2.73
C ASP A 411 -21.34 -14.10 -3.26
N LEU A 412 -20.30 -14.06 -2.44
CA LEU A 412 -19.00 -14.66 -2.76
C LEU A 412 -18.17 -14.81 -1.49
N TRP A 413 -17.82 -16.05 -1.16
CA TRP A 413 -16.81 -16.42 -0.15
C TRP A 413 -16.36 -17.86 -0.40
N ASP A 414 -15.28 -18.29 0.25
CA ASP A 414 -14.70 -19.62 0.05
C ASP A 414 -14.69 -20.44 1.33
N THR A 415 -15.00 -21.73 1.22
CA THR A 415 -14.64 -22.72 2.23
C THR A 415 -13.24 -23.26 1.93
N VAL A 416 -12.28 -22.99 2.81
CA VAL A 416 -10.89 -23.41 2.71
C VAL A 416 -10.67 -24.67 3.55
N ILE A 417 -10.49 -25.81 2.87
CA ILE A 417 -10.30 -27.14 3.46
C ILE A 417 -8.83 -27.56 3.33
N LEU A 418 -8.20 -27.90 4.45
CA LEU A 418 -6.76 -28.21 4.51
C LEU A 418 -6.50 -29.73 4.47
N ASP A 419 -6.17 -30.27 3.29
CA ASP A 419 -5.63 -31.63 3.14
C ASP A 419 -4.12 -31.61 3.37
N ILE A 420 -3.75 -31.51 4.65
CA ILE A 420 -2.36 -31.39 5.10
C ILE A 420 -1.51 -32.62 4.71
N GLU A 421 -2.12 -33.80 4.61
CA GLU A 421 -1.41 -35.03 4.26
C GLU A 421 -0.94 -35.05 2.80
N LYS A 422 -1.75 -34.44 1.92
CA LYS A 422 -1.41 -34.32 0.49
C LYS A 422 -0.82 -32.96 0.12
N GLU A 423 -0.62 -32.08 1.10
CA GLU A 423 -0.16 -30.71 0.91
C GLU A 423 -1.05 -29.96 -0.10
N LYS A 424 -2.37 -30.10 0.06
CA LYS A 424 -3.36 -29.42 -0.77
C LYS A 424 -4.33 -28.58 0.03
N ILE A 425 -4.70 -27.43 -0.53
CA ILE A 425 -5.78 -26.60 -0.02
C ILE A 425 -6.91 -26.62 -1.04
N HIS A 426 -8.06 -27.14 -0.63
CA HIS A 426 -9.28 -27.12 -1.45
C HIS A 426 -10.11 -25.89 -1.07
N MET A 427 -10.56 -25.15 -2.07
CA MET A 427 -11.36 -23.95 -1.90
C MET A 427 -12.69 -24.16 -2.61
N VAL A 428 -13.75 -24.38 -1.83
CA VAL A 428 -15.11 -24.55 -2.36
C VAL A 428 -15.79 -23.19 -2.36
N ARG A 429 -16.18 -22.72 -3.54
CA ARG A 429 -16.81 -21.42 -3.73
C ARG A 429 -18.29 -21.49 -3.36
N PHE A 430 -18.75 -20.52 -2.60
CA PHE A 430 -20.16 -20.17 -2.53
C PHE A 430 -20.41 -18.92 -3.37
N GLY A 431 -21.38 -18.97 -4.28
CA GLY A 431 -21.77 -17.77 -5.03
C GLY A 431 -21.01 -17.59 -6.35
N ALA A 432 -20.53 -16.38 -6.63
CA ALA A 432 -19.88 -16.08 -7.91
C ALA A 432 -18.46 -16.65 -7.99
N GLY A 433 -18.11 -17.34 -9.09
CA GLY A 433 -16.76 -17.87 -9.34
C GLY A 433 -16.74 -19.40 -9.38
N GLU A 434 -15.57 -19.99 -9.19
CA GLU A 434 -15.35 -21.44 -9.31
C GLU A 434 -14.49 -21.98 -8.17
N ASP A 435 -14.65 -23.27 -7.88
CA ASP A 435 -13.82 -24.00 -6.93
C ASP A 435 -12.36 -24.03 -7.37
N ARG A 436 -11.44 -24.00 -6.42
CA ARG A 436 -9.99 -23.98 -6.67
C ARG A 436 -9.26 -24.99 -5.81
N VAL A 437 -8.11 -25.46 -6.28
CA VAL A 437 -7.20 -26.31 -5.51
C VAL A 437 -5.80 -25.75 -5.63
N VAL A 438 -5.15 -25.58 -4.50
CA VAL A 438 -3.79 -25.04 -4.41
C VAL A 438 -2.85 -26.15 -3.95
N ASP A 439 -1.70 -26.27 -4.62
CA ASP A 439 -0.62 -27.16 -4.24
C ASP A 439 0.38 -26.42 -3.34
N CYS A 440 0.62 -26.97 -2.16
CA CYS A 440 1.48 -26.38 -1.14
C CYS A 440 2.83 -27.09 -1.02
N SER A 441 3.08 -28.14 -1.81
CA SER A 441 4.29 -28.98 -1.73
C SER A 441 5.56 -28.27 -2.21
N LYS A 442 5.40 -27.14 -2.91
CA LYS A 442 6.51 -26.35 -3.44
C LYS A 442 7.43 -25.87 -2.31
N LYS A 443 8.74 -25.86 -2.60
CA LYS A 443 9.79 -25.40 -1.68
C LYS A 443 10.82 -24.45 -2.30
N GLU A 444 10.86 -24.37 -3.63
CA GLU A 444 11.80 -23.50 -4.33
C GLU A 444 11.11 -22.22 -4.82
N SER A 445 11.77 -21.07 -4.69
CA SER A 445 11.25 -19.79 -5.18
C SER A 445 11.78 -19.49 -6.58
N ILE A 446 10.92 -19.61 -7.59
CA ILE A 446 11.23 -19.21 -8.98
C ILE A 446 11.49 -17.70 -9.03
N ARG A 447 10.74 -16.92 -8.24
CA ARG A 447 10.93 -15.48 -8.12
C ARG A 447 12.37 -15.15 -7.71
N LYS A 448 12.89 -15.80 -6.67
CA LYS A 448 14.29 -15.58 -6.24
C LYS A 448 15.29 -16.02 -7.29
N GLN A 449 15.08 -17.16 -7.94
CA GLN A 449 15.93 -17.63 -9.04
C GLN A 449 15.99 -16.59 -10.18
N LEU A 450 14.84 -16.06 -10.61
CA LEU A 450 14.77 -15.02 -11.65
C LEU A 450 15.44 -13.71 -11.22
N LEU A 451 15.27 -13.30 -9.96
CA LEU A 451 15.94 -12.10 -9.43
C LEU A 451 17.47 -12.29 -9.37
N GLU A 452 17.92 -13.46 -8.94
CA GLU A 452 19.33 -13.84 -8.94
C GLU A 452 19.90 -13.90 -10.36
N GLU A 453 19.17 -14.46 -11.33
CA GLU A 453 19.57 -14.47 -12.73
C GLU A 453 19.61 -13.08 -13.33
N LYS A 454 18.62 -12.23 -13.05
CA LYS A 454 18.59 -10.84 -13.50
C LYS A 454 19.77 -10.06 -12.93
N ARG A 455 20.10 -10.27 -11.65
CA ARG A 455 21.29 -9.70 -11.00
C ARG A 455 22.57 -10.26 -11.61
N ARG A 456 22.65 -11.56 -11.84
CA ARG A 456 23.78 -12.24 -12.48
C ARG A 456 24.00 -11.65 -13.87
N ASN A 457 22.95 -11.42 -14.65
CA ASN A 457 23.03 -10.91 -16.01
C ASN A 457 23.17 -9.38 -16.09
N ARG A 458 23.22 -8.65 -14.96
CA ARG A 458 23.55 -7.21 -14.99
C ARG A 458 25.01 -7.01 -15.35
N LYS A 459 25.23 -6.22 -16.40
CA LYS A 459 26.54 -5.68 -16.79
C LYS A 459 26.93 -4.56 -15.82
N THR A 460 28.18 -4.58 -15.34
CA THR A 460 28.75 -3.45 -14.60
C THR A 460 28.68 -2.19 -15.46
N LYS A 461 28.10 -1.12 -14.94
CA LYS A 461 27.99 0.15 -15.65
C LYS A 461 29.27 0.96 -15.53
N VAL A 462 29.59 1.76 -16.55
CA VAL A 462 30.74 2.66 -16.54
C VAL A 462 30.27 4.09 -16.39
N TRP A 463 30.68 4.75 -15.31
CA TRP A 463 30.38 6.16 -15.03
C TRP A 463 31.66 6.99 -15.12
N ALA A 464 31.63 8.04 -15.94
CA ALA A 464 32.78 8.90 -16.16
C ALA A 464 32.91 9.93 -15.03
N HIS A 465 33.96 9.78 -14.21
CA HIS A 465 34.24 10.61 -13.04
C HIS A 465 34.62 12.04 -13.43
N ARG A 466 33.76 13.00 -13.07
CA ARG A 466 33.84 14.39 -13.52
C ARG A 466 33.87 14.53 -15.05
N GLY A 467 33.17 13.63 -15.74
CA GLY A 467 33.27 13.43 -17.19
C GLY A 467 34.49 12.59 -17.59
N ALA A 468 34.91 12.67 -18.85
CA ALA A 468 36.11 11.97 -19.33
C ALA A 468 37.39 12.70 -18.88
N SER A 469 37.56 12.86 -17.57
CA SER A 469 38.53 13.75 -16.91
C SER A 469 40.00 13.37 -17.13
N ALA A 470 40.29 12.20 -17.68
CA ALA A 470 41.63 11.88 -18.17
C ALA A 470 42.00 12.60 -19.49
N TYR A 471 41.01 13.10 -20.23
CA TYR A 471 41.17 13.61 -21.61
C TYR A 471 40.64 15.04 -21.82
N ALA A 472 39.85 15.55 -20.89
CA ALA A 472 39.21 16.86 -20.94
C ALA A 472 39.19 17.50 -19.54
N PRO A 473 39.09 18.84 -19.43
CA PRO A 473 38.98 19.51 -18.13
C PRO A 473 37.84 18.93 -17.30
N GLU A 474 38.14 18.47 -16.09
CA GLU A 474 37.15 17.84 -15.20
C GLU A 474 35.95 18.76 -14.92
N ASN A 475 34.76 18.17 -14.76
CA ASN A 475 33.52 18.90 -14.43
C ASN A 475 33.13 20.00 -15.44
N THR A 476 33.47 19.81 -16.73
CA THR A 476 33.12 20.75 -17.81
C THR A 476 32.22 20.13 -18.87
N LEU A 477 31.46 20.95 -19.61
CA LEU A 477 30.63 20.48 -20.72
C LEU A 477 31.42 19.65 -21.76
N PRO A 478 32.64 20.04 -22.18
CA PRO A 478 33.45 19.19 -23.06
C PRO A 478 33.77 17.81 -22.49
N ALA A 479 34.06 17.70 -21.18
CA ALA A 479 34.34 16.41 -20.55
C ALA A 479 33.12 15.49 -20.49
N PHE A 480 31.93 16.06 -20.23
CA PHE A 480 30.68 15.30 -20.26
C PHE A 480 30.30 14.88 -21.68
N ALA A 481 30.38 15.78 -22.65
CA ALA A 481 30.12 15.46 -24.05
C ALA A 481 31.08 14.37 -24.56
N LEU A 482 32.37 14.44 -24.19
CA LEU A 482 33.33 13.40 -24.53
C LEU A 482 33.00 12.06 -23.85
N ALA A 483 32.59 12.06 -22.59
CA ALA A 483 32.19 10.82 -21.91
C ALA A 483 31.00 10.14 -22.60
N VAL A 484 29.98 10.90 -23.00
CA VAL A 484 28.84 10.38 -23.78
C VAL A 484 29.33 9.82 -25.11
N GLY A 485 30.16 10.57 -25.85
CA GLY A 485 30.72 10.14 -27.13
C GLY A 485 31.62 8.90 -27.05
N LEU A 486 32.21 8.62 -25.90
CA LEU A 486 32.98 7.41 -25.61
C LEU A 486 32.11 6.22 -25.16
N GLY A 487 30.79 6.37 -25.10
CA GLY A 487 29.85 5.30 -24.75
C GLY A 487 29.73 5.03 -23.25
N SER A 488 29.98 6.03 -22.41
CA SER A 488 29.79 5.90 -20.96
C SER A 488 28.30 5.67 -20.63
N ASP A 489 28.00 4.71 -19.75
CA ASP A 489 26.62 4.46 -19.30
C ASP A 489 26.08 5.57 -18.39
N GLY A 490 26.98 6.38 -17.84
CA GLY A 490 26.65 7.51 -16.99
C GLY A 490 27.82 8.46 -16.82
N ILE A 491 27.57 9.57 -16.15
CA ILE A 491 28.59 10.52 -15.70
C ILE A 491 28.44 10.73 -14.21
N GLU A 492 29.55 11.03 -13.56
CA GLU A 492 29.57 11.52 -12.20
C GLU A 492 30.04 12.98 -12.23
N LEU A 493 29.44 13.82 -11.38
CA LEU A 493 29.77 15.23 -11.27
C LEU A 493 29.44 15.79 -9.89
N ASP A 494 30.16 16.85 -9.54
CA ASP A 494 30.08 17.52 -8.24
C ASP A 494 29.28 18.82 -8.33
N VAL A 495 28.38 19.08 -7.38
CA VAL A 495 27.60 20.34 -7.34
C VAL A 495 27.81 21.15 -6.07
N GLN A 496 27.97 22.45 -6.26
CA GLN A 496 28.11 23.49 -5.23
C GLN A 496 27.24 24.71 -5.57
N LEU A 497 27.04 25.65 -4.62
CA LEU A 497 26.34 26.89 -4.88
C LEU A 497 27.29 28.09 -4.94
N THR A 498 27.09 28.96 -5.92
CA THR A 498 27.66 30.30 -5.94
C THR A 498 27.07 31.18 -4.84
N LYS A 499 27.65 32.37 -4.62
CA LYS A 499 27.20 33.40 -3.68
C LYS A 499 25.73 33.83 -3.88
N ASP A 500 25.31 33.91 -5.14
CA ASP A 500 23.92 34.21 -5.55
C ASP A 500 23.04 32.96 -5.62
N GLY A 501 23.56 31.81 -5.18
CA GLY A 501 22.81 30.59 -4.95
C GLY A 501 22.54 29.76 -6.20
N VAL A 502 23.36 29.89 -7.25
CA VAL A 502 23.22 29.10 -8.49
C VAL A 502 24.02 27.79 -8.37
N PRO A 503 23.41 26.62 -8.64
CA PRO A 503 24.13 25.35 -8.69
C PRO A 503 25.16 25.31 -9.84
N VAL A 504 26.45 25.22 -9.49
CA VAL A 504 27.58 25.12 -10.41
C VAL A 504 28.34 23.81 -10.22
N VAL A 505 28.98 23.35 -11.28
CA VAL A 505 29.59 22.01 -11.36
C VAL A 505 31.10 22.09 -11.17
N ILE A 506 31.57 21.71 -9.99
CA ILE A 506 32.99 21.76 -9.60
C ILE A 506 33.24 20.96 -8.31
N HIS A 507 34.37 20.26 -8.28
CA HIS A 507 34.74 19.37 -7.17
C HIS A 507 35.23 20.13 -5.92
N ASP A 508 36.32 20.87 -6.05
CA ASP A 508 36.98 21.51 -4.90
C ASP A 508 36.15 22.71 -4.42
N GLU A 509 36.21 23.03 -3.13
CA GLU A 509 35.60 24.25 -2.58
C GLU A 509 36.23 25.52 -3.18
N ALA A 510 37.51 25.45 -3.54
CA ALA A 510 38.25 26.53 -4.15
C ALA A 510 38.56 26.27 -5.63
N ILE A 511 38.44 27.31 -6.46
CA ILE A 511 38.63 27.21 -7.92
C ILE A 511 40.12 27.06 -8.34
N ASN A 512 41.04 27.19 -7.38
CA ASN A 512 42.48 27.40 -7.60
C ASN A 512 43.16 26.29 -8.43
N ARG A 513 42.71 25.03 -8.28
CA ARG A 513 43.38 23.89 -8.91
C ARG A 513 43.04 23.78 -10.41
N VAL A 514 41.84 24.20 -10.79
CA VAL A 514 41.26 23.92 -12.12
C VAL A 514 41.10 25.17 -12.97
N SER A 515 41.19 26.36 -12.37
CA SER A 515 41.02 27.65 -13.06
C SER A 515 42.22 28.58 -12.93
N ASP A 516 42.25 29.63 -13.74
CA ASP A 516 43.19 30.75 -13.63
C ASP A 516 42.84 31.76 -12.52
N GLY A 517 41.76 31.51 -11.77
CA GLY A 517 41.31 32.31 -10.63
C GLY A 517 41.76 31.76 -9.27
N MET A 518 41.43 32.49 -8.20
CA MET A 518 41.68 32.07 -6.83
C MET A 518 40.53 32.47 -5.90
N GLY A 519 40.04 31.55 -5.06
CA GLY A 519 38.97 31.83 -4.09
C GLY A 519 37.99 30.67 -4.00
N ASN A 520 37.03 30.77 -3.06
CA ASN A 520 36.01 29.73 -2.90
C ASN A 520 34.82 29.96 -3.83
N VAL A 521 34.10 28.89 -4.16
CA VAL A 521 32.90 28.96 -5.01
C VAL A 521 31.83 29.89 -4.41
N TRP A 522 31.61 29.83 -3.09
CA TRP A 522 30.62 30.67 -2.39
C TRP A 522 31.01 32.14 -2.27
N ASP A 523 32.23 32.53 -2.64
CA ASP A 523 32.67 33.94 -2.61
C ASP A 523 32.28 34.69 -3.90
N TYR A 524 31.93 33.96 -4.97
CA TYR A 524 31.62 34.50 -6.29
C TYR A 524 30.16 34.36 -6.67
N THR A 525 29.58 35.36 -7.33
CA THR A 525 28.34 35.22 -8.11
C THR A 525 28.58 34.40 -9.37
N LEU A 526 27.51 33.92 -10.02
CA LEU A 526 27.62 33.18 -11.28
C LEU A 526 28.36 33.98 -12.37
N GLU A 527 28.07 35.28 -12.48
CA GLU A 527 28.70 36.15 -13.48
C GLU A 527 30.20 36.28 -13.22
N GLU A 528 30.61 36.47 -11.97
CA GLU A 528 32.01 36.58 -11.59
C GLU A 528 32.77 35.27 -11.82
N ILE A 529 32.20 34.13 -11.38
CA ILE A 529 32.90 32.84 -11.48
C ILE A 529 33.05 32.38 -12.94
N LYS A 530 32.10 32.72 -13.83
CA LYS A 530 32.20 32.43 -15.27
C LYS A 530 33.27 33.26 -16.02
N SER A 531 33.80 34.31 -15.39
CA SER A 531 34.87 35.10 -15.99
C SER A 531 36.22 34.36 -16.06
N PHE A 532 36.44 33.39 -15.16
CA PHE A 532 37.65 32.56 -15.10
C PHE A 532 37.67 31.47 -16.17
N ASN A 533 38.86 30.97 -16.47
CA ASN A 533 39.09 29.88 -17.42
C ASN A 533 39.45 28.58 -16.69
N PHE A 534 38.58 27.57 -16.79
CA PHE A 534 38.65 26.28 -16.09
C PHE A 534 39.39 25.20 -16.90
N ASN A 535 40.49 25.58 -17.57
CA ASN A 535 41.25 24.68 -18.44
C ASN A 535 42.66 24.34 -17.93
N MET A 536 43.00 24.64 -16.66
CA MET A 536 44.39 24.66 -16.19
C MET A 536 45.16 23.36 -16.45
N GLN A 537 44.48 22.22 -16.35
CA GLN A 537 45.07 20.90 -16.61
C GLN A 537 45.09 20.51 -18.10
N PHE A 538 44.25 21.15 -18.92
CA PHE A 538 44.12 20.90 -20.36
C PHE A 538 44.09 22.21 -21.19
N PRO A 539 45.21 22.96 -21.27
CA PRO A 539 45.23 24.27 -21.93
C PRO A 539 44.82 24.25 -23.42
N ALA A 540 44.95 23.10 -24.08
CA ALA A 540 44.58 22.90 -25.49
C ALA A 540 43.08 23.13 -25.78
N TYR A 541 42.21 23.08 -24.77
CA TYR A 541 40.77 23.34 -24.93
C TYR A 541 40.43 24.83 -25.09
N GLY A 542 41.41 25.74 -24.97
CA GLY A 542 41.14 27.18 -24.99
C GLY A 542 40.32 27.61 -23.78
N LYS A 543 39.53 28.69 -23.89
CA LYS A 543 38.69 29.14 -22.77
C LYS A 543 37.56 28.14 -22.52
N VAL A 544 37.48 27.61 -21.30
CA VAL A 544 36.38 26.77 -20.81
C VAL A 544 35.78 27.41 -19.57
N GLU A 545 34.47 27.62 -19.56
CA GLU A 545 33.76 28.17 -18.40
C GLU A 545 33.32 27.06 -17.45
N ILE A 546 33.14 27.41 -16.17
CA ILE A 546 32.47 26.54 -15.22
C ILE A 546 31.00 26.34 -15.64
N PRO A 547 30.51 25.09 -15.74
CA PRO A 547 29.11 24.85 -16.05
C PRO A 547 28.21 25.13 -14.85
N THR A 548 27.01 25.61 -15.13
CA THR A 548 25.86 25.42 -14.22
C THR A 548 25.32 24.00 -14.34
N LEU A 549 24.65 23.50 -13.30
CA LEU A 549 23.96 22.21 -13.38
C LEU A 549 22.87 22.21 -14.47
N GLU A 550 22.23 23.36 -14.69
CA GLU A 550 21.25 23.56 -15.75
C GLU A 550 21.87 23.36 -17.14
N GLU A 551 23.06 23.89 -17.40
CA GLU A 551 23.78 23.69 -18.68
C GLU A 551 24.15 22.22 -18.89
N VAL A 552 24.52 21.50 -17.82
CA VAL A 552 24.77 20.06 -17.89
C VAL A 552 23.49 19.29 -18.21
N TYR A 553 22.36 19.58 -17.58
CA TYR A 553 21.09 18.93 -17.91
C TYR A 553 20.64 19.22 -19.34
N ASN A 554 20.81 20.45 -19.83
CA ASN A 554 20.54 20.77 -21.23
C ASN A 554 21.39 19.94 -22.21
N LEU A 555 22.66 19.67 -21.88
CA LEU A 555 23.55 18.84 -22.69
C LEU A 555 23.09 17.37 -22.73
N LEU A 556 22.52 16.86 -21.63
CA LEU A 556 22.24 15.43 -21.44
C LEU A 556 20.76 15.06 -21.62
N GLN A 557 19.87 16.03 -21.79
CA GLN A 557 18.43 15.76 -21.79
C GLN A 557 18.01 14.74 -22.85
N ASP A 558 18.67 14.72 -24.01
CA ASP A 558 18.41 13.82 -25.14
C ASP A 558 19.27 12.54 -25.13
N GLU A 559 20.13 12.36 -24.11
CA GLU A 559 21.07 11.24 -24.01
C GLU A 559 20.59 10.20 -22.98
N GLU A 560 20.73 8.90 -23.29
CA GLU A 560 20.36 7.82 -22.35
C GLU A 560 21.47 7.53 -21.32
N VAL A 561 21.92 8.55 -20.60
CA VAL A 561 22.97 8.43 -19.57
C VAL A 561 22.45 8.68 -18.16
N THR A 562 22.97 7.93 -17.20
CA THR A 562 22.73 8.17 -15.76
C THR A 562 23.60 9.32 -15.26
N VAL A 563 23.08 10.17 -14.37
CA VAL A 563 23.84 11.23 -13.70
C VAL A 563 24.00 10.87 -12.22
N ASN A 564 25.22 10.56 -11.79
CA ASN A 564 25.57 10.56 -10.38
C ASN A 564 25.93 11.99 -9.95
N LEU A 565 25.07 12.63 -9.16
CA LEU A 565 25.24 14.01 -8.69
C LEU A 565 25.78 13.99 -7.26
N GLU A 566 27.07 14.25 -7.07
CA GLU A 566 27.67 14.42 -5.74
C GLU A 566 27.35 15.82 -5.17
N LEU A 567 26.66 15.86 -4.02
CA LEU A 567 26.42 17.10 -3.27
C LEU A 567 27.63 17.41 -2.40
N LYS A 568 28.40 18.45 -2.75
CA LYS A 568 29.59 18.90 -2.02
C LYS A 568 29.22 19.79 -0.84
N ASN A 569 28.48 19.24 0.12
CA ASN A 569 28.04 19.95 1.32
C ASN A 569 28.52 19.32 2.64
N HIS A 570 29.68 18.65 2.62
CA HIS A 570 30.28 18.02 3.79
C HIS A 570 31.39 18.85 4.44
N ILE A 571 32.06 19.74 3.68
CA ILE A 571 33.03 20.71 4.19
C ILE A 571 32.35 22.07 4.43
N TYR A 572 31.64 22.59 3.43
CA TYR A 572 30.83 23.80 3.54
C TYR A 572 29.34 23.48 3.36
N PHE A 573 28.50 23.86 4.33
CA PHE A 573 27.08 23.58 4.28
C PHE A 573 26.33 24.62 3.44
N TYR A 574 25.74 24.18 2.34
CA TYR A 574 24.93 25.02 1.47
C TYR A 574 23.44 24.94 1.84
N GLU A 575 22.89 26.02 2.38
CA GLU A 575 21.45 26.09 2.66
C GLU A 575 20.63 26.05 1.36
N GLY A 576 19.67 25.13 1.29
CA GLY A 576 18.77 24.99 0.16
C GLY A 576 19.35 24.27 -1.07
N LEU A 577 20.51 23.63 -0.96
CA LEU A 577 21.13 22.91 -2.09
C LEU A 577 20.25 21.75 -2.55
N GLU A 578 19.79 20.93 -1.62
CA GLU A 578 18.93 19.76 -1.84
C GLU A 578 17.65 20.13 -2.60
N GLU A 579 16.93 21.15 -2.14
CA GLU A 579 15.71 21.63 -2.76
C GLU A 579 15.96 22.20 -4.17
N LYS A 580 17.09 22.88 -4.38
CA LYS A 580 17.45 23.44 -5.69
C LYS A 580 17.77 22.35 -6.71
N VAL A 581 18.53 21.32 -6.33
CA VAL A 581 18.87 20.23 -7.27
C VAL A 581 17.65 19.37 -7.62
N LEU A 582 16.74 19.12 -6.66
CA LEU A 582 15.47 18.44 -6.93
C LEU A 582 14.60 19.26 -7.89
N LYS A 583 14.47 20.57 -7.65
CA LYS A 583 13.69 21.46 -8.51
C LYS A 583 14.25 21.52 -9.94
N LEU A 584 15.58 21.53 -10.10
CA LEU A 584 16.20 21.49 -11.43
C LEU A 584 15.99 20.15 -12.12
N ALA A 585 16.13 19.03 -11.41
CA ALA A 585 15.86 17.71 -11.95
C ALA A 585 14.43 17.60 -12.50
N LEU A 586 13.44 18.07 -11.73
CA LEU A 586 12.03 18.13 -12.14
C LEU A 586 11.79 19.02 -13.36
N LYS A 587 12.41 20.20 -13.39
CA LYS A 587 12.31 21.13 -14.53
C LYS A 587 12.78 20.49 -15.84
N TYR A 588 13.81 19.65 -15.77
CA TYR A 588 14.48 19.04 -16.92
C TYR A 588 14.08 17.59 -17.20
N LYS A 589 13.13 17.02 -16.44
CA LYS A 589 12.69 15.62 -16.58
C LYS A 589 13.86 14.63 -16.45
N MET A 590 14.73 14.87 -15.48
CA MET A 590 15.95 14.08 -15.22
C MET A 590 15.82 13.16 -14.00
N GLU A 591 14.73 13.24 -13.24
CA GLU A 591 14.54 12.61 -11.93
C GLU A 591 14.83 11.11 -11.95
N ASP A 592 14.33 10.40 -12.96
CA ASP A 592 14.52 8.96 -13.11
C ASP A 592 15.98 8.56 -13.42
N ARG A 593 16.78 9.50 -13.91
CA ARG A 593 18.16 9.32 -14.36
C ARG A 593 19.21 9.78 -13.35
N ILE A 594 18.81 10.39 -12.24
CA ILE A 594 19.75 10.91 -11.25
C ILE A 594 19.91 9.94 -10.08
N VAL A 595 21.16 9.73 -9.66
CA VAL A 595 21.52 9.19 -8.36
C VAL A 595 22.21 10.30 -7.59
N TYR A 596 21.60 10.77 -6.51
CA TYR A 596 22.22 11.76 -5.63
C TYR A 596 23.20 11.06 -4.69
N SER A 597 24.42 11.54 -4.57
CA SER A 597 25.39 11.00 -3.61
C SER A 597 26.05 12.07 -2.78
N SER A 598 26.53 11.71 -1.59
CA SER A 598 27.35 12.61 -0.77
C SER A 598 28.04 11.85 0.37
N PHE A 599 29.19 12.37 0.82
CA PHE A 599 29.77 12.00 2.12
C PHE A 599 28.94 12.52 3.30
N ASN A 600 28.11 13.54 3.07
CA ASN A 600 27.13 14.01 4.04
C ASN A 600 25.86 13.17 3.97
N HIS A 601 25.85 12.01 4.64
CA HIS A 601 24.69 11.10 4.63
C HIS A 601 23.41 11.76 5.18
N SER A 602 23.53 12.79 6.04
CA SER A 602 22.38 13.55 6.53
C SER A 602 21.68 14.32 5.41
N SER A 603 22.43 14.83 4.42
CA SER A 603 21.88 15.46 3.21
C SER A 603 21.09 14.46 2.36
N MET A 604 21.61 13.24 2.21
CA MET A 604 20.90 12.15 1.50
C MET A 604 19.61 11.74 2.21
N ILE A 605 19.63 11.65 3.54
CA ILE A 605 18.44 11.39 4.35
C ILE A 605 17.44 12.56 4.23
N HIS A 606 17.91 13.80 4.13
CA HIS A 606 17.07 14.98 3.91
C HIS A 606 16.38 14.93 2.54
N LEU A 607 17.11 14.61 1.46
CA LEU A 607 16.51 14.39 0.13
C LEU A 607 15.38 13.36 0.17
N LYS A 608 15.61 12.21 0.82
CA LYS A 608 14.58 11.17 1.01
C LYS A 608 13.34 11.66 1.79
N LYS A 609 13.49 12.61 2.71
CA LYS A 609 12.36 13.23 3.41
C LYS A 609 11.61 14.22 2.54
N LEU A 610 12.32 14.96 1.69
CA LEU A 610 11.73 15.91 0.75
C LEU A 610 10.95 15.18 -0.35
N GLN A 611 11.49 14.06 -0.84
CA GLN A 611 10.91 13.26 -1.89
C GLN A 611 11.31 11.78 -1.70
N ASP A 612 10.36 10.90 -1.39
CA ASP A 612 10.66 9.53 -0.95
C ASP A 612 11.16 8.61 -2.09
N ASP A 613 10.81 8.84 -3.35
CA ASP A 613 11.25 7.98 -4.45
C ASP A 613 12.65 8.30 -5.01
N VAL A 614 13.34 9.32 -4.48
CA VAL A 614 14.66 9.72 -4.96
C VAL A 614 15.73 8.68 -4.69
N LYS A 615 16.56 8.41 -5.71
CA LYS A 615 17.69 7.49 -5.60
C LYS A 615 18.85 8.21 -4.93
N VAL A 616 19.13 7.86 -3.67
CA VAL A 616 20.28 8.39 -2.92
C VAL A 616 21.34 7.33 -2.70
N ALA A 617 22.60 7.75 -2.60
CA ALA A 617 23.71 6.88 -2.33
C ALA A 617 24.67 7.46 -1.28
N PHE A 618 25.14 6.58 -0.39
CA PHE A 618 26.08 6.93 0.67
C PHE A 618 27.52 6.76 0.20
N LEU A 619 28.24 7.89 0.11
CA LEU A 619 29.62 7.95 -0.36
C LEU A 619 30.58 7.88 0.84
N TYR A 620 31.57 7.01 0.79
CA TYR A 620 32.50 6.83 1.92
C TYR A 620 33.86 6.28 1.50
N GLY A 621 34.92 6.70 2.20
CA GLY A 621 36.31 6.28 1.95
C GLY A 621 36.81 5.20 2.91
N ASP A 622 36.50 5.32 4.20
CA ASP A 622 37.05 4.44 5.25
C ASP A 622 36.21 3.18 5.51
N GLY A 623 36.83 2.14 6.06
CA GLY A 623 36.17 0.87 6.39
C GLY A 623 35.02 1.03 7.39
N PHE A 624 33.80 0.78 6.91
CA PHE A 624 32.55 0.92 7.68
C PHE A 624 31.90 -0.45 7.91
N ILE A 625 31.69 -0.84 9.18
CA ILE A 625 31.05 -2.12 9.54
C ILE A 625 29.55 -2.04 9.26
N ASP A 626 28.99 -3.07 8.62
CA ASP A 626 27.57 -3.17 8.29
C ASP A 626 27.04 -1.97 7.48
N ILE A 627 27.84 -1.44 6.56
CA ILE A 627 27.41 -0.32 5.70
C ILE A 627 26.18 -0.67 4.87
N ALA A 628 26.04 -1.93 4.45
CA ALA A 628 24.86 -2.39 3.73
C ALA A 628 23.60 -2.36 4.63
N GLY A 629 23.71 -2.72 5.90
CA GLY A 629 22.61 -2.61 6.87
C GLY A 629 22.25 -1.16 7.15
N TYR A 630 23.27 -0.30 7.34
CA TYR A 630 23.10 1.14 7.50
C TYR A 630 22.41 1.78 6.28
N ALA A 631 22.85 1.44 5.06
CA ALA A 631 22.27 1.93 3.81
C ALA A 631 20.80 1.53 3.69
N ARG A 632 20.49 0.24 3.85
CA ARG A 632 19.12 -0.28 3.79
C ARG A 632 18.22 0.39 4.83
N LYS A 633 18.69 0.50 6.08
CA LYS A 633 17.93 1.11 7.19
C LYS A 633 17.52 2.56 6.90
N ASN A 634 18.35 3.31 6.18
CA ASN A 634 18.11 4.72 5.86
C ASN A 634 17.55 4.92 4.44
N GLY A 635 17.12 3.85 3.77
CA GLY A 635 16.47 3.93 2.45
C GLY A 635 17.40 4.33 1.30
N ALA A 636 18.71 4.09 1.43
CA ALA A 636 19.66 4.36 0.36
C ALA A 636 19.54 3.33 -0.77
N TYR A 637 19.52 3.82 -2.02
CA TYR A 637 19.49 3.02 -3.23
C TYR A 637 20.83 2.30 -3.49
N ALA A 638 21.93 2.95 -3.14
CA ALA A 638 23.28 2.42 -3.34
C ALA A 638 24.24 2.88 -2.25
N ILE A 639 25.41 2.24 -2.22
CA ILE A 639 26.60 2.75 -1.52
C ILE A 639 27.69 2.99 -2.54
N HIS A 640 28.47 4.04 -2.32
CA HIS A 640 29.59 4.42 -3.15
C HIS A 640 30.89 4.28 -2.34
N PRO A 641 31.49 3.08 -2.29
CA PRO A 641 32.76 2.86 -1.59
C PRO A 641 33.98 3.30 -2.39
N GLU A 642 35.00 3.79 -1.69
CA GLU A 642 36.35 3.79 -2.25
C GLU A 642 36.79 2.34 -2.51
N ILE A 643 37.49 2.10 -3.62
CA ILE A 643 37.91 0.79 -4.14
C ILE A 643 38.61 -0.10 -3.11
N ALA A 644 39.30 0.47 -2.12
CA ALA A 644 39.95 -0.27 -1.05
C ALA A 644 38.95 -1.13 -0.25
N ASN A 645 37.72 -0.65 -0.06
CA ASN A 645 36.69 -1.30 0.73
C ASN A 645 36.15 -2.60 0.12
N ILE A 646 36.29 -2.78 -1.20
CA ILE A 646 35.81 -4.00 -1.88
C ILE A 646 36.58 -5.25 -1.42
N LYS A 647 37.74 -5.07 -0.77
CA LYS A 647 38.58 -6.17 -0.27
C LYS A 647 38.07 -6.78 1.04
N TYR A 648 37.12 -6.14 1.72
CA TYR A 648 36.59 -6.68 2.98
C TYR A 648 35.84 -8.00 2.73
N PRO A 649 36.04 -9.03 3.58
CA PRO A 649 35.36 -10.31 3.45
C PRO A 649 33.84 -10.11 3.40
N ARG A 650 33.16 -10.84 2.51
CA ARG A 650 31.71 -10.84 2.33
C ARG A 650 31.06 -9.49 1.98
N PHE A 651 31.83 -8.42 1.79
CA PHE A 651 31.29 -7.07 1.53
C PHE A 651 30.23 -7.04 0.41
N LEU A 652 30.55 -7.60 -0.75
CA LEU A 652 29.62 -7.65 -1.89
C LEU A 652 28.46 -8.62 -1.65
N GLU A 653 28.66 -9.70 -0.88
CA GLU A 653 27.60 -10.63 -0.52
C GLU A 653 26.57 -9.94 0.38
N GLU A 654 27.02 -9.25 1.42
CA GLU A 654 26.16 -8.51 2.34
C GLU A 654 25.36 -7.42 1.64
N CYS A 655 25.96 -6.72 0.68
CA CYS A 655 25.25 -5.74 -0.14
C CYS A 655 24.14 -6.40 -0.98
N ARG A 656 24.42 -7.57 -1.59
CA ARG A 656 23.44 -8.33 -2.39
C ARG A 656 22.30 -8.89 -1.54
N GLU A 657 22.62 -9.45 -0.37
CA GLU A 657 21.65 -9.97 0.60
C GLU A 657 20.70 -8.86 1.08
N LYS A 658 21.16 -7.62 1.12
CA LYS A 658 20.39 -6.45 1.58
C LYS A 658 19.79 -5.61 0.45
N ASP A 659 19.92 -6.06 -0.79
CA ASP A 659 19.50 -5.34 -2.01
C ASP A 659 20.04 -3.90 -2.12
N VAL A 660 21.29 -3.70 -1.68
CA VAL A 660 22.00 -2.42 -1.77
C VAL A 660 22.98 -2.49 -2.93
N ARG A 661 22.86 -1.54 -3.88
CA ARG A 661 23.77 -1.46 -5.03
C ARG A 661 25.14 -0.91 -4.66
N VAL A 662 26.16 -1.27 -5.44
CA VAL A 662 27.54 -0.86 -5.19
C VAL A 662 28.13 -0.13 -6.41
N HIS A 663 28.44 1.16 -6.26
CA HIS A 663 29.10 1.98 -7.30
C HIS A 663 30.50 2.40 -6.82
N VAL A 664 31.55 1.80 -7.37
CA VAL A 664 32.91 1.89 -6.80
C VAL A 664 33.68 3.07 -7.39
N TRP A 665 34.34 3.87 -6.55
CA TRP A 665 35.22 4.98 -6.97
C TRP A 665 36.62 4.85 -6.36
N ASN A 666 37.68 5.47 -6.88
CA ASN A 666 37.91 5.76 -8.30
C ASN A 666 38.64 4.57 -8.93
N VAL A 667 38.06 3.97 -9.97
CA VAL A 667 38.56 2.72 -10.57
C VAL A 667 39.27 3.02 -11.90
N ASN A 668 40.53 3.45 -11.82
CA ASN A 668 41.29 3.92 -13.01
C ASN A 668 42.19 2.84 -13.64
N GLU A 669 42.70 1.93 -12.82
CA GLU A 669 43.67 0.91 -13.26
C GLU A 669 42.98 -0.27 -13.97
N ARG A 670 43.58 -0.76 -15.06
CA ARG A 670 43.00 -1.86 -15.86
C ARG A 670 42.74 -3.12 -15.01
N ALA A 671 43.66 -3.44 -14.09
CA ALA A 671 43.53 -4.60 -13.20
C ALA A 671 42.35 -4.44 -12.24
N ASP A 672 42.12 -3.22 -11.76
CA ASP A 672 41.02 -2.90 -10.86
C ASP A 672 39.68 -2.90 -11.59
N ILE A 673 39.60 -2.30 -12.78
CA ILE A 673 38.41 -2.38 -13.64
C ILE A 673 38.05 -3.84 -13.91
N LYS A 674 39.04 -4.67 -14.25
CA LYS A 674 38.85 -6.11 -14.48
C LYS A 674 38.29 -6.81 -13.24
N ARG A 675 38.91 -6.55 -12.07
CA ARG A 675 38.47 -7.11 -10.78
C ARG A 675 37.03 -6.69 -10.42
N MET A 676 36.66 -5.43 -10.68
CA MET A 676 35.30 -4.93 -10.45
C MET A 676 34.28 -5.55 -11.41
N ALA A 677 34.64 -5.72 -12.68
CA ALA A 677 33.81 -6.39 -13.67
C ALA A 677 33.61 -7.88 -13.36
N GLU A 678 34.67 -8.58 -12.95
CA GLU A 678 34.60 -9.98 -12.47
C GLU A 678 33.71 -10.11 -11.23
N ALA A 679 33.80 -9.16 -10.31
CA ALA A 679 32.98 -9.09 -9.11
C ALA A 679 31.53 -8.66 -9.38
N ARG A 680 31.22 -8.19 -10.61
CA ARG A 680 29.90 -7.71 -11.04
C ARG A 680 29.33 -6.63 -10.11
N VAL A 681 30.15 -5.64 -9.78
CA VAL A 681 29.64 -4.42 -9.11
C VAL A 681 28.68 -3.68 -10.03
N ASP A 682 27.70 -2.95 -9.48
CA ASP A 682 26.66 -2.29 -10.28
C ASP A 682 27.24 -1.20 -11.18
N ALA A 683 28.22 -0.43 -10.70
CA ALA A 683 28.94 0.55 -11.51
C ALA A 683 30.40 0.75 -11.05
N VAL A 684 31.25 1.19 -11.98
CA VAL A 684 32.58 1.73 -11.71
C VAL A 684 32.62 3.21 -12.10
N ILE A 685 33.14 4.04 -11.21
CA ILE A 685 33.34 5.48 -11.41
C ILE A 685 34.83 5.67 -11.76
N THR A 686 35.13 6.18 -12.96
CA THR A 686 36.47 6.17 -13.53
C THR A 686 36.77 7.40 -14.37
N ASN A 687 38.03 7.84 -14.39
CA ASN A 687 38.47 8.94 -15.25
C ASN A 687 38.64 8.49 -16.72
N TYR A 688 38.69 7.18 -16.98
CA TYR A 688 38.97 6.56 -18.28
C TYR A 688 37.77 5.73 -18.79
N PRO A 689 36.64 6.36 -19.18
CA PRO A 689 35.41 5.66 -19.53
C PRO A 689 35.57 4.70 -20.73
N ASP A 690 36.36 5.06 -21.74
CA ASP A 690 36.67 4.22 -22.89
C ASP A 690 37.40 2.92 -22.50
N ARG A 691 38.42 3.05 -21.64
CA ARG A 691 39.21 1.94 -21.12
C ARG A 691 38.33 0.99 -20.32
N ALA A 692 37.46 1.55 -19.47
CA ALA A 692 36.55 0.77 -18.65
C ALA A 692 35.50 0.07 -19.50
N GLY A 693 34.91 0.79 -20.47
CA GLY A 693 33.94 0.24 -21.42
C GLY A 693 34.48 -0.99 -22.15
N GLN A 694 35.67 -0.89 -22.73
CA GLN A 694 36.34 -2.01 -23.43
C GLN A 694 36.53 -3.25 -22.53
N ILE A 695 36.97 -3.04 -21.29
CA ILE A 695 37.22 -4.15 -20.36
C ILE A 695 35.90 -4.78 -19.94
N VAL A 696 34.93 -3.98 -19.50
CA VAL A 696 33.62 -4.46 -19.03
C VAL A 696 32.87 -5.20 -20.14
N GLU A 697 32.93 -4.72 -21.39
CA GLU A 697 32.33 -5.41 -22.54
C GLU A 697 32.90 -6.81 -22.77
N SER A 698 34.19 -7.01 -22.50
CA SER A 698 34.81 -8.34 -22.62
C SER A 698 34.24 -9.37 -21.63
N PHE A 699 33.64 -8.92 -20.53
CA PHE A 699 32.93 -9.77 -19.55
C PHE A 699 31.44 -9.93 -19.86
N SER A 700 30.90 -9.09 -20.74
CA SER A 700 29.49 -9.12 -21.16
C SER A 700 29.27 -10.08 -22.33
N ASN A 701 30.25 -10.16 -23.24
CA ASN A 701 30.25 -11.07 -24.38
C ASN A 701 30.94 -12.39 -23.99
N GLY A 702 30.24 -13.23 -23.24
CA GLY A 702 30.76 -14.52 -22.78
C GLY A 702 31.32 -15.39 -23.92
N LYS A 703 32.65 -15.41 -24.07
CA LYS A 703 33.34 -16.65 -24.43
C LYS A 703 33.49 -17.46 -23.13
N ARG A 704 32.48 -18.32 -22.95
CA ARG A 704 32.39 -19.54 -22.12
C ARG A 704 33.17 -19.61 -20.82
#